data_AF-A0A1R3S1B9-F1
#
_entry.id   AF-A0A1R3S1B9-F1
#
_cell.length_a   1.000
_cell.length_b   1.000
_cell.length_c   1.000
_cell.angle_alpha   90.00
_cell.angle_beta   90.00
_cell.angle_gamma   90.00
#
_symmetry.space_group_name_H-M   'P 1'
#
loop_
_entity.id
_entity.type
_entity.pdbx_description
1 polymer ?
#
loop_
_entity_poly.entity_id
_entity_poly.type
_entity_poly.pdbx_seq_one_letter_code
_entity_poly.pdbx_strand_id
1 'polypeptide(L)'
;MQGQKAERGPRGRYARLICRGCRARKIKCVLPSPVGPLDSPPAQAASCERCRNLDLECIIEHTSLGRPPAKRANRAKLASKSPQSDLSTPRSGRQDEEKASRLSDSIRQYLFSGAMDDNLMLQRSRNPTYSSADDDLLYHAMANTSTFIAGVLAKDPSFGSGIQLMSTWSTPLTEIVSHDLAITLDNLLVWQRLFVLGIPSLLHLRERLLSTDPNTNNVATKLLFAVSCLAACECSEEVRRRNGSLKDSLQQAVSSYGQDFIFSPPTHIDSVVLCRFLSTFRPTALATSKRVAPQSVKAELYLNLAYRIAERLKLLPESGIMPLLDTTAMDSVEMERELILSIQGLQLIAEDFLLGDFLTMTLHGFRQVLQRMQPHIDSYQILLQTRPCSPITIFHIKWTTATYMLIEAMANSRQFWMNPNRLFIVVEEGEKKCLAEINSAYQLLSEAAGAGQQDELMAMCSLLELRFHGVIARMLGLGLFFTSILQARAEKDPPQNNMEILRDEATQMGNTVINTMMTTPDSERNSHFFKFLRHFGGRYPDKLQGILAKFMECTTIKLGGNNYIAPVRPIVMEIVNQCKNIVENNLIRLKISGSLHPNFDKQRDLFTQCAQGLVAMSQPGNSPETAFRSGCVYSASGKMVYGLCDLMNSLKVQASLVKDWDDAVGVVNLPTGTTEPPAMSTMQFSSFETWNLWPYPDMDRVQPQHMFDWSQPTTTGFPETTDFPVAFSGTTAGLDENLLPFTE
;
A
#
# COMPACT_ATOMS: atom_id res chain seq x y z
N MET A 1 -40.02 -33.54 13.80
CA MET A 1 -39.42 -34.77 14.37
C MET A 1 -38.07 -34.43 14.97
N GLN A 2 -37.88 -34.66 16.27
CA GLN A 2 -36.59 -34.54 16.95
C GLN A 2 -35.67 -35.67 16.48
N GLY A 3 -34.60 -35.34 15.75
CA GLY A 3 -33.52 -36.26 15.39
C GLY A 3 -32.34 -36.07 16.32
N GLN A 4 -32.06 -37.08 17.14
CA GLN A 4 -31.05 -37.13 18.18
C GLN A 4 -29.65 -36.71 17.68
N LYS A 5 -29.03 -35.73 18.35
CA LYS A 5 -27.58 -35.48 18.23
C LYS A 5 -26.86 -36.66 18.88
N ALA A 6 -26.27 -37.54 18.08
CA ALA A 6 -25.36 -38.57 18.58
C ALA A 6 -24.21 -37.90 19.37
N GLU A 7 -24.00 -38.37 20.60
CA GLU A 7 -22.90 -37.94 21.48
C GLU A 7 -21.56 -38.06 20.75
N ARG A 8 -20.84 -36.94 20.67
CA ARG A 8 -19.55 -36.85 19.97
C ARG A 8 -18.44 -37.35 20.89
N GLY A 9 -18.24 -38.66 20.91
CA GLY A 9 -17.09 -39.30 21.55
C GLY A 9 -15.74 -38.95 20.88
N PRO A 10 -14.61 -39.18 21.58
CA PRO A 10 -13.26 -39.04 21.01
C PRO A 10 -13.12 -39.93 19.77
N ARG A 11 -12.34 -39.46 18.76
CA ARG A 11 -12.08 -40.24 17.53
C ARG A 11 -11.50 -41.59 17.92
N GLY A 12 -12.30 -42.65 17.80
CA GLY A 12 -11.88 -44.03 18.00
C GLY A 12 -10.91 -44.49 16.90
N ARG A 13 -10.90 -45.79 16.61
CA ARG A 13 -9.92 -46.53 15.76
C ARG A 13 -9.59 -45.91 14.38
N TYR A 14 -10.33 -44.92 13.88
CA TYR A 14 -10.05 -44.16 12.65
C TYR A 14 -9.24 -42.85 12.86
N ALA A 15 -8.71 -42.59 14.06
CA ALA A 15 -7.86 -41.41 14.30
C ALA A 15 -6.63 -41.30 13.37
N ARG A 16 -6.22 -42.42 12.77
CA ARG A 16 -5.10 -42.53 11.81
C ARG A 16 -5.52 -42.44 10.34
N LEU A 17 -6.78 -42.13 10.06
CA LEU A 17 -7.34 -42.07 8.70
C LEU A 17 -7.92 -40.67 8.42
N ILE A 18 -7.65 -40.12 7.24
CA ILE A 18 -8.24 -38.87 6.75
C ILE A 18 -8.44 -38.95 5.24
N CYS A 19 -9.54 -38.40 4.71
CA CYS A 19 -9.68 -38.30 3.26
C CYS A 19 -8.85 -37.14 2.68
N ARG A 20 -8.30 -37.30 1.47
CA ARG A 20 -7.49 -36.28 0.77
C ARG A 20 -8.19 -34.91 0.71
N GLY A 21 -9.48 -34.90 0.36
CA GLY A 21 -10.25 -33.66 0.23
C GLY A 21 -10.44 -32.90 1.54
N CYS A 22 -10.56 -33.60 2.67
CA CYS A 22 -10.60 -32.96 3.99
C CYS A 22 -9.21 -32.55 4.49
N ARG A 23 -8.16 -33.33 4.17
CA ARG A 23 -6.76 -33.03 4.49
C ARG A 23 -6.27 -31.76 3.80
N ALA A 24 -6.46 -31.66 2.48
CA ALA A 24 -6.06 -30.50 1.68
C ALA A 24 -6.69 -29.20 2.19
N ARG A 25 -7.92 -29.29 2.71
CA ARG A 25 -8.68 -28.14 3.22
C ARG A 25 -8.54 -27.93 4.73
N LYS A 26 -7.72 -28.74 5.42
CA LYS A 26 -7.50 -28.71 6.89
C LYS A 26 -8.79 -28.75 7.72
N ILE A 27 -9.84 -29.41 7.22
CA ILE A 27 -11.13 -29.51 7.91
C ILE A 27 -11.32 -30.87 8.60
N LYS A 28 -12.28 -30.92 9.53
CA LYS A 28 -12.60 -32.13 10.28
C LYS A 28 -13.24 -33.18 9.37
N CYS A 29 -12.53 -34.28 9.11
CA CYS A 29 -13.06 -35.45 8.41
C CYS A 29 -13.82 -36.35 9.39
N VAL A 30 -15.04 -36.78 9.01
CA VAL A 30 -15.87 -37.73 9.75
C VAL A 30 -16.09 -38.95 8.86
N LEU A 31 -15.44 -40.06 9.21
CA LEU A 31 -15.51 -41.32 8.47
C LEU A 31 -16.50 -42.28 9.15
N PRO A 32 -17.31 -43.04 8.38
CA PRO A 32 -18.09 -44.15 8.92
C PRO A 32 -17.15 -45.25 9.45
N SER A 33 -17.58 -46.01 10.46
CA SER A 33 -16.82 -47.11 11.05
C SER A 33 -17.50 -48.44 10.72
N PRO A 34 -16.80 -49.51 10.31
CA PRO A 34 -15.35 -49.63 10.08
C PRO A 34 -14.97 -49.38 8.60
N VAL A 35 -13.92 -48.59 8.35
CA VAL A 35 -13.37 -48.36 7.00
C VAL A 35 -11.84 -48.46 7.06
N GLY A 36 -11.23 -49.21 6.14
CA GLY A 36 -9.79 -49.31 5.96
C GLY A 36 -9.23 -48.26 4.99
N PRO A 37 -7.91 -48.10 4.88
CA PRO A 37 -7.31 -47.31 3.80
C PRO A 37 -7.72 -47.91 2.44
N LEU A 38 -8.15 -47.07 1.52
CA LEU A 38 -8.53 -47.48 0.17
C LEU A 38 -7.89 -46.51 -0.81
N ASP A 39 -7.00 -47.04 -1.66
CA ASP A 39 -6.32 -46.29 -2.71
C ASP A 39 -7.23 -45.98 -3.90
N SER A 40 -8.46 -46.51 -3.88
CA SER A 40 -9.55 -46.22 -4.82
C SER A 40 -10.76 -45.64 -4.08
N PRO A 41 -11.60 -44.81 -4.75
CA PRO A 41 -12.77 -44.22 -4.13
C PRO A 41 -13.75 -45.32 -3.64
N PRO A 42 -14.10 -45.34 -2.34
CA PRO A 42 -15.08 -46.27 -1.81
C PRO A 42 -16.48 -45.94 -2.31
N ALA A 43 -17.38 -46.93 -2.29
CA ALA A 43 -18.81 -46.71 -2.49
C ALA A 43 -19.34 -45.59 -1.55
N GLN A 44 -20.36 -44.84 -1.97
CA GLN A 44 -20.90 -43.67 -1.24
C GLN A 44 -21.20 -43.95 0.25
N ALA A 45 -21.55 -45.19 0.61
CA ALA A 45 -21.80 -45.62 2.00
C ALA A 45 -20.55 -45.59 2.90
N ALA A 46 -19.34 -45.70 2.34
CA ALA A 46 -18.06 -45.68 3.05
C ALA A 46 -17.28 -44.36 2.87
N SER A 47 -17.85 -43.38 2.16
CA SER A 47 -17.30 -42.04 2.02
C SER A 47 -17.47 -41.21 3.31
N CYS A 48 -16.58 -40.23 3.53
CA CYS A 48 -16.73 -39.30 4.64
C CYS A 48 -18.00 -38.46 4.48
N GLU A 49 -18.62 -38.06 5.60
CA GLU A 49 -19.92 -37.37 5.64
C GLU A 49 -19.99 -36.17 4.69
N ARG A 50 -18.90 -35.40 4.60
CA ARG A 50 -18.79 -34.25 3.71
C ARG A 50 -18.71 -34.64 2.23
N CYS A 51 -17.88 -35.61 1.89
CA CYS A 51 -17.75 -36.06 0.52
C CYS A 51 -19.06 -36.65 0.01
N ARG A 52 -19.78 -37.38 0.88
CA ARG A 52 -21.13 -37.88 0.58
C ARG A 52 -22.14 -36.74 0.35
N ASN A 53 -22.12 -35.69 1.18
CA ASN A 53 -23.07 -34.58 1.05
C ASN A 53 -22.77 -33.64 -0.14
N LEU A 54 -21.55 -33.64 -0.65
CA LEU A 54 -21.10 -32.77 -1.75
C LEU A 54 -20.84 -33.54 -3.05
N ASP A 55 -21.18 -34.84 -3.08
CA ASP A 55 -20.90 -35.79 -4.17
C ASP A 55 -19.46 -35.70 -4.70
N LEU A 56 -18.49 -35.66 -3.78
CA LEU A 56 -17.06 -35.56 -4.07
C LEU A 56 -16.38 -36.92 -3.92
N GLU A 57 -15.34 -37.14 -4.72
CA GLU A 57 -14.48 -38.32 -4.61
C GLU A 57 -13.75 -38.37 -3.25
N CYS A 58 -13.87 -39.50 -2.54
CA CYS A 58 -13.42 -39.66 -1.15
C CYS A 58 -12.29 -40.69 -1.01
N ILE A 59 -11.05 -40.33 -1.34
CA ILE A 59 -9.89 -41.23 -1.15
C ILE A 59 -9.38 -41.14 0.29
N ILE A 60 -9.33 -42.27 1.01
CA ILE A 60 -9.00 -42.36 2.44
C ILE A 60 -7.56 -42.84 2.63
N GLU A 61 -6.71 -42.00 3.21
CA GLU A 61 -5.29 -42.29 3.45
C GLU A 61 -4.96 -42.50 4.93
N HIS A 62 -3.84 -43.19 5.19
CA HIS A 62 -3.20 -43.20 6.50
C HIS A 62 -2.46 -41.89 6.79
N THR A 63 -2.66 -41.34 7.98
CA THR A 63 -1.89 -40.20 8.49
C THR A 63 -0.71 -40.66 9.34
N SER A 64 0.51 -40.26 8.98
CA SER A 64 1.75 -40.53 9.74
C SER A 64 1.94 -39.67 11.00
N LEU A 65 1.07 -38.68 11.24
CA LEU A 65 1.15 -37.76 12.38
C LEU A 65 0.11 -38.13 13.45
N GLY A 66 0.46 -39.06 14.32
CA GLY A 66 -0.18 -39.18 15.63
C GLY A 66 0.15 -37.96 16.50
N ARG A 67 -0.83 -37.40 17.19
CA ARG A 67 -0.63 -36.32 18.16
C ARG A 67 0.27 -36.84 19.30
N PRO A 68 1.38 -36.18 19.68
CA PRO A 68 2.12 -36.58 20.87
C PRO A 68 1.21 -36.49 22.11
N PRO A 69 1.36 -37.40 23.09
CA PRO A 69 0.51 -37.41 24.29
C PRO A 69 0.72 -36.10 25.05
N ALA A 70 -0.39 -35.45 25.40
CA ALA A 70 -0.37 -34.23 26.18
C ALA A 70 0.23 -34.50 27.56
N LYS A 71 1.50 -34.10 27.78
CA LYS A 71 2.03 -33.94 29.14
C LYS A 71 1.20 -32.87 29.84
N ARG A 72 0.43 -33.30 30.83
CA ARG A 72 -0.19 -32.42 31.82
C ARG A 72 0.93 -31.66 32.54
N ALA A 73 1.16 -30.41 32.14
CA ALA A 73 1.88 -29.46 32.99
C ALA A 73 0.90 -28.94 34.04
N ASN A 74 1.26 -29.15 35.30
CA ASN A 74 0.50 -28.80 36.50
C ASN A 74 -0.01 -27.36 36.46
N ARG A 75 -1.33 -27.21 36.28
CA ARG A 75 -2.07 -25.98 36.58
C ARG A 75 -2.81 -26.20 37.90
N ALA A 76 -2.05 -26.14 38.99
CA ALA A 76 -2.58 -26.04 40.34
C ALA A 76 -1.69 -25.06 41.11
N LYS A 77 -2.33 -24.12 41.80
CA LYS A 77 -1.76 -22.98 42.56
C LYS A 77 -1.42 -21.74 41.73
N LEU A 78 -2.46 -20.94 41.47
CA LEU A 78 -2.51 -19.50 41.78
C LEU A 78 -3.91 -18.98 41.39
N ALA A 79 -4.91 -19.51 42.10
CA ALA A 79 -6.21 -18.87 42.26
C ALA A 79 -6.29 -18.45 43.73
N SER A 80 -5.94 -17.19 44.01
CA SER A 80 -6.37 -16.41 45.17
C SER A 80 -5.53 -15.14 45.25
N LYS A 81 -6.06 -14.05 44.67
CA LYS A 81 -6.07 -12.72 45.29
C LYS A 81 -6.98 -11.83 44.45
N SER A 82 -8.04 -11.35 45.10
CA SER A 82 -9.02 -10.38 44.65
C SER A 82 -8.37 -9.01 44.34
N PRO A 83 -9.05 -8.15 43.56
CA PRO A 83 -8.51 -6.84 43.18
C PRO A 83 -8.64 -5.87 44.35
N GLN A 84 -7.53 -5.25 44.75
CA GLN A 84 -7.56 -4.03 45.55
C GLN A 84 -7.42 -2.83 44.62
N SER A 85 -8.38 -1.93 44.78
CA SER A 85 -8.40 -0.54 44.33
C SER A 85 -7.13 0.18 44.73
N ASP A 86 -6.50 0.90 43.81
CA ASP A 86 -5.66 2.03 44.17
C ASP A 86 -5.91 3.23 43.25
N LEU A 87 -5.99 4.36 43.94
CA LEU A 87 -6.41 5.66 43.47
C LEU A 87 -5.41 6.31 42.50
N SER A 88 -5.99 7.20 41.70
CA SER A 88 -5.40 8.14 40.75
C SER A 88 -4.21 8.95 41.28
N THR A 89 -3.18 9.12 40.45
CA THR A 89 -2.43 10.38 40.30
C THR A 89 -1.78 10.43 38.90
N PRO A 90 -1.74 11.60 38.22
CA PRO A 90 -1.39 11.68 36.80
C PRO A 90 0.12 11.77 36.59
N ARG A 91 0.68 10.89 35.77
CA ARG A 91 2.01 11.05 35.14
C ARG A 91 1.85 10.97 33.62
N SER A 92 1.43 12.06 33.01
CA SER A 92 1.07 12.17 31.58
C SER A 92 2.24 12.53 30.66
N GLY A 93 3.44 11.98 30.88
CA GLY A 93 4.60 12.30 30.02
C GLY A 93 5.50 11.10 29.69
N ARG A 94 5.68 10.16 30.63
CA ARG A 94 6.71 9.11 30.48
C ARG A 94 6.25 7.87 29.69
N GLN A 95 4.96 7.63 29.58
CA GLN A 95 4.43 6.42 28.92
C GLN A 95 4.38 6.53 27.39
N ASP A 96 4.23 7.73 26.85
CA ASP A 96 4.14 7.92 25.39
C ASP A 96 5.52 7.89 24.74
N GLU A 97 6.55 8.42 25.41
CA GLU A 97 7.96 8.26 25.02
C GLU A 97 8.40 6.78 25.04
N GLU A 98 7.99 6.00 26.06
CA GLU A 98 8.35 4.57 26.16
C GLU A 98 7.64 3.69 25.12
N LYS A 99 6.49 4.13 24.58
CA LYS A 99 5.78 3.43 23.51
C LYS A 99 6.31 3.82 22.13
N ALA A 100 6.63 5.10 21.93
CA ALA A 100 7.27 5.58 20.70
C ALA A 100 8.65 4.93 20.51
N SER A 101 9.44 4.82 21.59
CA SER A 101 10.75 4.16 21.56
C SER A 101 10.68 2.69 21.13
N ARG A 102 9.70 1.92 21.63
CA ARG A 102 9.52 0.50 21.24
C ARG A 102 9.16 0.31 19.76
N LEU A 103 8.38 1.23 19.18
CA LEU A 103 8.01 1.18 17.77
C LEU A 103 9.19 1.62 16.89
N SER A 104 9.94 2.65 17.31
CA SER A 104 11.21 3.04 16.69
C SER A 104 12.23 1.90 16.71
N ASP A 105 12.34 1.16 17.83
CA ASP A 105 13.20 -0.02 17.93
C ASP A 105 12.76 -1.15 16.99
N SER A 106 11.46 -1.35 16.82
CA SER A 106 10.91 -2.33 15.88
C SER A 106 11.19 -1.96 14.43
N ILE A 107 11.01 -0.69 14.06
CA ILE A 107 11.38 -0.15 12.75
C ILE A 107 12.88 -0.31 12.54
N ARG A 108 13.69 0.01 13.57
CA ARG A 108 15.14 -0.15 13.53
C ARG A 108 15.50 -1.61 13.26
N GLN A 109 14.84 -2.56 13.91
CA GLN A 109 15.10 -3.98 13.68
C GLN A 109 14.87 -4.38 12.22
N TYR A 110 13.88 -3.81 11.51
CA TYR A 110 13.66 -4.11 10.10
C TYR A 110 14.64 -3.38 9.18
N LEU A 111 14.91 -2.09 9.42
CA LEU A 111 15.81 -1.28 8.58
C LEU A 111 17.29 -1.63 8.79
N PHE A 112 17.65 -2.18 9.95
CA PHE A 112 19.02 -2.46 10.37
C PHE A 112 19.22 -3.94 10.79
N SER A 113 18.35 -4.86 10.36
CA SER A 113 18.35 -6.28 10.73
C SER A 113 19.69 -7.00 10.51
N GLY A 114 20.47 -6.60 9.51
CA GLY A 114 21.81 -7.14 9.26
C GLY A 114 22.96 -6.29 9.83
N ALA A 115 22.66 -5.18 10.50
CA ALA A 115 23.63 -4.18 10.93
C ALA A 115 23.90 -4.16 12.46
N MET A 116 23.09 -4.87 13.25
CA MET A 116 23.01 -4.67 14.70
C MET A 116 23.87 -5.63 15.53
N ASP A 117 25.00 -6.13 15.02
CA ASP A 117 25.77 -7.16 15.75
C ASP A 117 26.97 -6.69 16.57
N ASP A 118 27.56 -5.51 16.33
CA ASP A 118 28.89 -5.28 16.93
C ASP A 118 28.99 -4.18 17.99
N ASN A 119 27.97 -3.33 18.19
CA ASN A 119 28.13 -2.21 19.14
C ASN A 119 27.04 -2.06 20.23
N LEU A 120 26.02 -2.92 20.30
CA LEU A 120 24.92 -2.73 21.27
C LEU A 120 24.59 -3.89 22.20
N MET A 121 25.34 -5.00 22.24
CA MET A 121 25.08 -6.07 23.22
C MET A 121 26.34 -6.79 23.71
N LEU A 122 27.17 -6.11 24.50
CA LEU A 122 27.77 -6.80 25.64
C LEU A 122 26.61 -7.16 26.59
N GLN A 123 26.27 -8.46 26.65
CA GLN A 123 25.21 -9.10 27.47
C GLN A 123 23.86 -9.41 26.80
N ARG A 124 23.86 -10.22 25.73
CA ARG A 124 22.90 -11.33 25.66
C ARG A 124 23.45 -12.43 24.76
N SER A 125 23.71 -13.60 25.36
CA SER A 125 24.23 -14.77 24.66
C SER A 125 23.36 -15.12 23.45
N ARG A 126 23.97 -15.08 22.26
CA ARG A 126 23.37 -15.47 20.99
C ARG A 126 23.23 -16.99 20.94
N ASN A 127 21.99 -17.49 20.89
CA ASN A 127 21.75 -18.88 20.51
C ASN A 127 21.80 -18.98 18.98
N PRO A 128 22.51 -19.97 18.41
CA PRO A 128 22.79 -20.07 16.97
C PRO A 128 21.62 -20.72 16.21
N THR A 129 20.42 -20.17 16.33
CA THR A 129 19.21 -20.72 15.70
C THR A 129 18.45 -19.63 14.94
N TYR A 130 19.15 -18.91 14.06
CA TYR A 130 18.47 -18.12 13.03
C TYR A 130 17.90 -19.11 12.00
N SER A 131 16.57 -19.14 11.87
CA SER A 131 15.87 -20.01 10.92
C SER A 131 15.65 -19.26 9.61
N SER A 132 15.74 -19.94 8.47
CA SER A 132 15.46 -19.40 7.13
C SER A 132 14.10 -18.71 6.98
N ALA A 133 13.14 -18.98 7.88
CA ALA A 133 11.83 -18.34 7.88
C ALA A 133 11.86 -16.87 8.36
N ASP A 134 12.88 -16.48 9.15
CA ASP A 134 13.02 -15.10 9.65
C ASP A 134 13.58 -14.18 8.55
N ASP A 135 14.49 -14.71 7.71
CA ASP A 135 15.05 -14.01 6.55
C ASP A 135 13.99 -13.79 5.46
N ASP A 136 13.11 -14.76 5.22
CA ASP A 136 11.98 -14.64 4.30
C ASP A 136 11.00 -13.54 4.74
N LEU A 137 10.68 -13.48 6.04
CA LEU A 137 9.80 -12.45 6.61
C LEU A 137 10.43 -11.06 6.51
N LEU A 138 11.74 -10.97 6.74
CA LEU A 138 12.50 -9.73 6.61
C LEU A 138 12.51 -9.25 5.16
N TYR A 139 12.82 -10.11 4.19
CA TYR A 139 12.76 -9.76 2.76
C TYR A 139 11.39 -9.21 2.38
N HIS A 140 10.31 -9.93 2.72
CA HIS A 140 8.95 -9.50 2.36
C HIS A 140 8.54 -8.20 3.04
N ALA A 141 8.98 -7.95 4.28
CA ALA A 141 8.79 -6.66 4.91
C ALA A 141 9.53 -5.57 4.14
N MET A 142 10.76 -5.81 3.75
CA MET A 142 11.60 -4.80 3.11
C MET A 142 11.20 -4.48 1.66
N ALA A 143 10.65 -5.46 0.94
CA ALA A 143 10.17 -5.32 -0.43
C ALA A 143 8.70 -4.85 -0.52
N ASN A 144 7.90 -5.00 0.53
CA ASN A 144 6.48 -4.61 0.52
C ASN A 144 6.12 -3.79 1.77
N THR A 145 5.79 -2.52 1.57
CA THR A 145 5.45 -1.58 2.65
C THR A 145 4.29 -2.07 3.52
N SER A 146 3.28 -2.72 2.93
CA SER A 146 2.14 -3.23 3.71
C SER A 146 2.56 -4.38 4.63
N THR A 147 3.50 -5.22 4.19
CA THR A 147 4.10 -6.27 5.03
C THR A 147 4.99 -5.69 6.12
N PHE A 148 5.79 -4.67 5.81
CA PHE A 148 6.57 -3.93 6.81
C PHE A 148 5.68 -3.32 7.89
N ILE A 149 4.64 -2.59 7.48
CA ILE A 149 3.66 -1.97 8.40
C ILE A 149 2.99 -3.03 9.26
N ALA A 150 2.49 -4.12 8.67
CA ALA A 150 1.90 -5.21 9.41
C ALA A 150 2.88 -5.86 10.41
N GLY A 151 4.14 -6.03 10.02
CA GLY A 151 5.21 -6.59 10.85
C GLY A 151 5.58 -5.71 12.04
N VAL A 152 5.73 -4.39 11.80
CA VAL A 152 5.98 -3.40 12.86
C VAL A 152 4.81 -3.33 13.84
N LEU A 153 3.57 -3.22 13.33
CA LEU A 153 2.37 -3.15 14.16
C LEU A 153 2.11 -4.42 14.97
N ALA A 154 2.53 -5.59 14.46
CA ALA A 154 2.41 -6.85 15.20
C ALA A 154 3.26 -6.89 16.49
N LYS A 155 4.32 -6.08 16.57
CA LYS A 155 5.17 -5.93 17.76
C LYS A 155 4.61 -4.93 18.77
N ASP A 156 3.66 -4.07 18.38
CA ASP A 156 3.04 -3.10 19.28
C ASP A 156 1.84 -3.73 20.02
N PRO A 157 1.88 -3.83 21.37
CA PRO A 157 0.81 -4.45 22.14
C PRO A 157 -0.47 -3.61 22.24
N SER A 158 -0.50 -2.37 21.77
CA SER A 158 -1.68 -1.51 21.82
C SER A 158 -2.48 -1.51 20.51
N PHE A 159 -1.85 -1.82 19.38
CA PHE A 159 -2.54 -1.78 18.09
C PHE A 159 -3.67 -2.83 18.04
N GLY A 160 -4.89 -2.39 17.68
CA GLY A 160 -6.05 -3.28 17.60
C GLY A 160 -6.50 -3.88 18.93
N SER A 161 -6.00 -3.42 20.09
CA SER A 161 -6.40 -3.96 21.40
C SER A 161 -7.85 -3.64 21.77
N GLY A 162 -8.45 -2.63 21.14
CA GLY A 162 -9.86 -2.25 21.29
C GLY A 162 -10.80 -3.02 20.36
N ILE A 163 -10.28 -3.88 19.48
CA ILE A 163 -11.10 -4.70 18.59
C ILE A 163 -11.77 -5.80 19.41
N GLN A 164 -13.09 -5.73 19.49
CA GLN A 164 -13.92 -6.71 20.18
C GLN A 164 -14.85 -7.40 19.18
N LEU A 165 -14.91 -8.73 19.26
CA LEU A 165 -15.84 -9.53 18.47
C LEU A 165 -17.23 -9.48 19.10
N MET A 166 -18.20 -8.97 18.36
CA MET A 166 -19.61 -8.99 18.78
C MET A 166 -20.33 -10.12 18.05
N SER A 167 -21.06 -10.96 18.80
CA SER A 167 -21.54 -12.26 18.30
C SER A 167 -22.83 -12.20 17.51
N THR A 168 -23.72 -11.24 17.80
CA THR A 168 -25.07 -11.24 17.21
C THR A 168 -25.64 -9.84 17.15
N TRP A 169 -26.09 -9.44 15.97
CA TRP A 169 -26.88 -8.23 15.73
C TRP A 169 -28.29 -8.62 15.30
N SER A 170 -29.31 -8.15 16.03
CA SER A 170 -30.72 -8.52 15.81
C SER A 170 -31.59 -7.36 15.32
N THR A 171 -31.19 -6.12 15.57
CA THR A 171 -31.99 -4.93 15.26
C THR A 171 -31.89 -4.58 13.77
N PRO A 172 -32.98 -4.44 13.02
CA PRO A 172 -32.91 -4.00 11.63
C PRO A 172 -32.17 -2.68 11.46
N LEU A 173 -31.27 -2.60 10.47
CA LEU A 173 -30.50 -1.38 10.17
C LEU A 173 -31.41 -0.18 9.82
N THR A 174 -32.59 -0.46 9.26
CA THR A 174 -33.59 0.53 8.86
C THR A 174 -34.35 1.14 10.05
N GLU A 175 -34.27 0.52 11.24
CA GLU A 175 -34.82 1.04 12.51
C GLU A 175 -33.84 1.98 13.22
N ILE A 176 -32.52 1.72 13.11
CA ILE A 176 -31.50 2.58 13.71
C ILE A 176 -31.09 3.75 12.80
N VAL A 177 -31.29 3.63 11.48
CA VAL A 177 -31.05 4.70 10.51
C VAL A 177 -32.36 5.04 9.77
N SER A 178 -32.96 6.16 10.17
CA SER A 178 -34.17 6.70 9.54
C SER A 178 -33.89 7.18 8.11
N HIS A 179 -34.95 7.45 7.35
CA HIS A 179 -34.85 7.98 5.98
C HIS A 179 -34.09 9.32 5.95
N ASP A 180 -34.47 10.28 6.80
CA ASP A 180 -33.83 11.60 6.87
C ASP A 180 -32.37 11.53 7.33
N LEU A 181 -32.08 10.63 8.27
CA LEU A 181 -30.73 10.40 8.73
C LEU A 181 -29.87 9.77 7.62
N ALA A 182 -30.43 8.84 6.83
CA ALA A 182 -29.73 8.28 5.69
C ALA A 182 -29.33 9.37 4.68
N ILE A 183 -30.22 10.33 4.37
CA ILE A 183 -29.90 11.49 3.51
C ILE A 183 -28.75 12.31 4.09
N THR A 184 -28.84 12.62 5.39
CA THR A 184 -27.82 13.42 6.08
C THR A 184 -26.45 12.75 6.05
N LEU A 185 -26.41 11.44 6.32
CA LEU A 185 -25.18 10.64 6.26
C LEU A 185 -24.66 10.51 4.83
N ASP A 186 -25.54 10.46 3.83
CA ASP A 186 -25.19 10.29 2.43
C ASP A 186 -24.32 11.45 1.91
N ASN A 187 -24.66 12.67 2.32
CA ASN A 187 -23.92 13.89 1.98
C ASN A 187 -22.50 13.94 2.57
N LEU A 188 -22.19 13.09 3.56
CA LEU A 188 -20.86 12.99 4.17
C LEU A 188 -19.95 11.98 3.46
N LEU A 189 -20.47 11.22 2.48
CA LEU A 189 -19.75 10.14 1.79
C LEU A 189 -19.08 10.56 0.48
N VAL A 190 -18.96 11.88 0.23
CA VAL A 190 -18.39 12.43 -1.01
C VAL A 190 -16.99 11.89 -1.32
N TRP A 191 -16.12 11.80 -0.30
CA TRP A 191 -14.77 11.25 -0.48
C TRP A 191 -14.79 9.75 -0.75
N GLN A 192 -15.64 9.00 -0.05
CA GLN A 192 -15.76 7.55 -0.25
C GLN A 192 -16.22 7.23 -1.67
N ARG A 193 -17.16 8.01 -2.22
CA ARG A 193 -17.63 7.88 -3.61
C ARG A 193 -16.60 8.27 -4.65
N LEU A 194 -15.79 9.30 -4.36
CA LEU A 194 -14.71 9.70 -5.26
C LEU A 194 -13.63 8.62 -5.39
N PHE A 195 -13.35 7.82 -4.36
CA PHE A 195 -12.30 6.79 -4.44
C PHE A 195 -12.82 5.40 -4.77
N VAL A 196 -14.05 5.08 -4.37
CA VAL A 196 -14.69 3.78 -4.64
C VAL A 196 -15.92 4.02 -5.48
N LEU A 197 -15.75 3.84 -6.78
CA LEU A 197 -16.84 3.90 -7.76
C LEU A 197 -17.97 2.93 -7.40
N GLY A 198 -19.19 3.28 -7.81
CA GLY A 198 -20.35 2.39 -7.76
C GLY A 198 -20.93 2.14 -6.37
N ILE A 199 -20.57 2.94 -5.36
CA ILE A 199 -21.26 2.93 -4.06
C ILE A 199 -22.69 3.48 -4.27
N PRO A 200 -23.74 2.67 -4.05
CA PRO A 200 -25.11 3.16 -4.15
C PRO A 200 -25.43 4.19 -3.05
N SER A 201 -26.45 5.03 -3.26
CA SER A 201 -26.89 5.94 -2.19
C SER A 201 -27.39 5.16 -0.96
N LEU A 202 -27.20 5.72 0.23
CA LEU A 202 -27.72 5.17 1.47
C LEU A 202 -29.24 5.02 1.40
N LEU A 203 -29.94 5.94 0.72
CA LEU A 203 -31.36 5.81 0.45
C LEU A 203 -31.69 4.56 -0.37
N HIS A 204 -30.99 4.36 -1.49
CA HIS A 204 -31.21 3.20 -2.35
C HIS A 204 -30.88 1.88 -1.64
N LEU A 205 -29.78 1.85 -0.87
CA LEU A 205 -29.46 0.70 -0.03
C LEU A 205 -30.56 0.46 1.02
N ARG A 206 -31.07 1.51 1.65
CA ARG A 206 -32.15 1.41 2.65
C ARG A 206 -33.43 0.83 2.05
N GLU A 207 -33.82 1.26 0.85
CA GLU A 207 -34.97 0.69 0.12
C GLU A 207 -34.77 -0.80 -0.16
N ARG A 208 -33.57 -1.18 -0.60
CA ARG A 208 -33.21 -2.59 -0.81
C ARG A 208 -33.21 -3.42 0.48
N LEU A 209 -32.92 -2.82 1.63
CA LEU A 209 -33.01 -3.47 2.94
C LEU A 209 -34.46 -3.68 3.41
N LEU A 210 -35.42 -2.89 2.92
CA LEU A 210 -36.85 -3.09 3.16
C LEU A 210 -37.47 -4.15 2.24
N SER A 211 -36.77 -4.51 1.15
CA SER A 211 -37.19 -5.58 0.25
C SER A 211 -37.17 -6.95 0.95
N THR A 212 -38.16 -7.77 0.63
CA THR A 212 -38.23 -9.18 1.03
C THR A 212 -37.42 -10.10 0.13
N ASP A 213 -36.95 -9.62 -1.02
CA ASP A 213 -36.16 -10.43 -1.95
C ASP A 213 -34.74 -10.64 -1.40
N PRO A 214 -34.31 -11.91 -1.19
CA PRO A 214 -33.00 -12.21 -0.64
C PRO A 214 -31.84 -11.83 -1.57
N ASN A 215 -32.08 -11.64 -2.87
CA ASN A 215 -31.04 -11.19 -3.80
C ASN A 215 -30.69 -9.72 -3.56
N THR A 216 -31.69 -8.87 -3.29
CA THR A 216 -31.52 -7.46 -2.97
C THR A 216 -31.13 -7.22 -1.51
N ASN A 217 -31.76 -7.93 -0.58
CA ASN A 217 -31.55 -7.84 0.88
C ASN A 217 -30.59 -8.94 1.40
N ASN A 218 -29.37 -8.95 0.88
CA ASN A 218 -28.34 -9.92 1.26
C ASN A 218 -27.36 -9.35 2.31
N VAL A 219 -26.46 -10.20 2.84
CA VAL A 219 -25.47 -9.78 3.86
C VAL A 219 -24.50 -8.71 3.36
N ALA A 220 -24.15 -8.70 2.07
CA ALA A 220 -23.28 -7.67 1.50
C ALA A 220 -23.99 -6.31 1.46
N THR A 221 -25.27 -6.25 1.08
CA THR A 221 -26.08 -5.02 1.12
C THR A 221 -26.16 -4.47 2.55
N LYS A 222 -26.45 -5.33 3.53
CA LYS A 222 -26.52 -4.96 4.96
C LYS A 222 -25.20 -4.40 5.46
N LEU A 223 -24.11 -5.10 5.16
CA LEU A 223 -22.78 -4.70 5.60
C LEU A 223 -22.29 -3.43 4.89
N LEU A 224 -22.55 -3.27 3.59
CA LEU A 224 -22.23 -2.06 2.84
C LEU A 224 -22.97 -0.85 3.40
N PHE A 225 -24.27 -0.98 3.69
CA PHE A 225 -25.05 0.07 4.35
C PHE A 225 -24.47 0.41 5.73
N ALA A 226 -24.23 -0.59 6.58
CA ALA A 226 -23.72 -0.37 7.93
C ALA A 226 -22.33 0.29 7.94
N VAL A 227 -21.41 -0.18 7.10
CA VAL A 227 -20.05 0.38 6.99
C VAL A 227 -20.06 1.80 6.42
N SER A 228 -20.92 2.07 5.43
CA SER A 228 -21.05 3.42 4.85
C SER A 228 -21.63 4.40 5.86
N CYS A 229 -22.71 4.03 6.56
CA CYS A 229 -23.24 4.83 7.67
C CYS A 229 -22.21 5.07 8.77
N LEU A 230 -21.41 4.05 9.12
CA LEU A 230 -20.37 4.17 10.14
C LEU A 230 -19.24 5.11 9.70
N ALA A 231 -18.88 5.09 8.41
CA ALA A 231 -17.92 6.03 7.84
C ALA A 231 -18.45 7.46 7.90
N ALA A 232 -19.68 7.70 7.48
CA ALA A 232 -20.32 9.02 7.57
C ALA A 232 -20.41 9.54 9.01
N CYS A 233 -20.78 8.69 9.98
CA CYS A 233 -20.85 9.07 11.40
C CYS A 233 -19.49 9.52 11.97
N GLU A 234 -18.40 8.97 11.45
CA GLU A 234 -17.05 9.34 11.87
C GLU A 234 -16.53 10.60 11.19
N CYS A 235 -17.16 11.03 10.08
CA CYS A 235 -16.78 12.23 9.36
C CYS A 235 -17.34 13.52 9.99
N SER A 236 -18.36 13.43 10.86
CA SER A 236 -19.04 14.61 11.42
C SER A 236 -19.20 14.55 12.95
N GLU A 237 -18.60 15.53 13.63
CA GLU A 237 -18.81 15.77 15.07
C GLU A 237 -20.26 16.07 15.43
N GLU A 238 -20.98 16.77 14.55
CA GLU A 238 -22.38 17.12 14.78
C GLU A 238 -23.27 15.89 14.78
N VAL A 239 -23.10 15.01 13.79
CA VAL A 239 -23.81 13.74 13.70
C VAL A 239 -23.51 12.88 14.92
N ARG A 240 -22.24 12.80 15.33
CA ARG A 240 -21.83 12.02 16.50
C ARG A 240 -22.42 12.54 17.80
N ARG A 241 -22.40 13.87 18.02
CA ARG A 241 -23.00 14.50 19.21
C ARG A 241 -24.51 14.28 19.26
N ARG A 242 -25.20 14.37 18.13
CA ARG A 242 -26.66 14.17 18.06
C ARG A 242 -27.08 12.70 18.16
N ASN A 243 -26.24 11.77 17.70
CA ASN A 243 -26.55 10.34 17.62
C ASN A 243 -25.51 9.51 18.39
N GLY A 244 -25.32 9.80 19.67
CA GLY A 244 -24.22 9.25 20.48
C GLY A 244 -24.12 7.72 20.48
N SER A 245 -25.25 7.00 20.45
CA SER A 245 -25.29 5.52 20.44
C SER A 245 -25.26 4.88 19.05
N LEU A 246 -25.42 5.67 17.99
CA LEU A 246 -25.54 5.17 16.62
C LEU A 246 -24.21 4.57 16.14
N LYS A 247 -23.09 5.22 16.45
CA LYS A 247 -21.76 4.73 16.09
C LYS A 247 -21.51 3.33 16.66
N ASP A 248 -21.79 3.14 17.95
CA ASP A 248 -21.57 1.86 18.63
C ASP A 248 -22.49 0.77 18.07
N SER A 249 -23.75 1.14 17.80
CA SER A 249 -24.74 0.26 17.17
C SER A 249 -24.31 -0.18 15.77
N LEU A 250 -23.85 0.76 14.93
CA LEU A 250 -23.31 0.46 13.61
C LEU A 250 -22.04 -0.37 13.68
N GLN A 251 -21.14 -0.11 14.63
CA GLN A 251 -19.93 -0.90 14.83
C GLN A 251 -20.26 -2.35 15.22
N GLN A 252 -21.27 -2.57 16.06
CA GLN A 252 -21.78 -3.91 16.39
C GLN A 252 -22.38 -4.61 15.17
N ALA A 253 -23.19 -3.89 14.38
CA ALA A 253 -23.77 -4.42 13.14
C ALA A 253 -22.69 -4.82 12.12
N VAL A 254 -21.68 -3.98 11.92
CA VAL A 254 -20.52 -4.26 11.04
C VAL A 254 -19.78 -5.50 11.51
N SER A 255 -19.50 -5.64 12.81
CA SER A 255 -18.85 -6.84 13.37
C SER A 255 -19.68 -8.11 13.15
N SER A 256 -21.00 -8.03 13.32
CA SER A 256 -21.89 -9.19 13.15
C SER A 256 -22.01 -9.61 11.69
N TYR A 257 -22.44 -8.70 10.81
CA TYR A 257 -22.59 -9.00 9.38
C TYR A 257 -21.24 -9.29 8.71
N GLY A 258 -20.15 -8.72 9.24
CA GLY A 258 -18.78 -8.99 8.82
C GLY A 258 -18.36 -10.46 8.95
N GLN A 259 -18.75 -11.11 10.05
CA GLN A 259 -18.47 -12.53 10.25
C GLN A 259 -19.19 -13.36 9.19
N ASP A 260 -20.49 -13.14 9.02
CA ASP A 260 -21.31 -13.83 8.03
C ASP A 260 -20.75 -13.63 6.61
N PHE A 261 -20.34 -12.41 6.28
CA PHE A 261 -19.76 -12.06 4.98
C PHE A 261 -18.42 -12.76 4.72
N ILE A 262 -17.48 -12.78 5.68
CA ILE A 262 -16.17 -13.42 5.47
C ILE A 262 -16.32 -14.93 5.23
N PHE A 263 -17.25 -15.59 5.92
CA PHE A 263 -17.45 -17.03 5.76
C PHE A 263 -18.25 -17.41 4.51
N SER A 264 -19.17 -16.54 4.07
CA SER A 264 -20.03 -16.82 2.92
C SER A 264 -20.39 -15.53 2.16
N PRO A 265 -19.43 -14.92 1.43
CA PRO A 265 -19.70 -13.68 0.71
C PRO A 265 -20.65 -13.96 -0.47
N PRO A 266 -21.75 -13.19 -0.62
CA PRO A 266 -22.66 -13.33 -1.76
C PRO A 266 -21.95 -13.03 -3.09
N THR A 267 -22.31 -13.75 -4.15
CA THR A 267 -21.92 -13.38 -5.52
C THR A 267 -22.83 -12.24 -5.99
N HIS A 268 -22.51 -11.01 -5.59
CA HIS A 268 -23.31 -9.81 -5.84
C HIS A 268 -22.41 -8.58 -6.01
N ILE A 269 -22.84 -7.56 -6.77
CA ILE A 269 -22.04 -6.35 -7.04
C ILE A 269 -21.67 -5.60 -5.74
N ASP A 270 -22.61 -5.50 -4.79
CA ASP A 270 -22.34 -4.93 -3.47
C ASP A 270 -21.20 -5.61 -2.73
N SER A 271 -20.95 -6.91 -2.95
CA SER A 271 -19.80 -7.59 -2.34
C SER A 271 -18.48 -7.08 -2.90
N VAL A 272 -18.44 -6.77 -4.20
CA VAL A 272 -17.27 -6.16 -4.86
C VAL A 272 -17.04 -4.78 -4.30
N VAL A 273 -18.08 -3.93 -4.30
CA VAL A 273 -18.03 -2.55 -3.78
C VAL A 273 -17.63 -2.52 -2.30
N LEU A 274 -18.24 -3.38 -1.48
CA LEU A 274 -17.93 -3.51 -0.06
C LEU A 274 -16.47 -3.92 0.17
N CYS A 275 -15.98 -4.93 -0.53
CA CYS A 275 -14.59 -5.36 -0.40
C CYS A 275 -13.61 -4.23 -0.77
N ARG A 276 -13.90 -3.47 -1.84
CA ARG A 276 -13.10 -2.29 -2.22
C ARG A 276 -13.21 -1.19 -1.17
N PHE A 277 -14.39 -0.94 -0.61
CA PHE A 277 -14.58 0.01 0.48
C PHE A 277 -13.73 -0.36 1.69
N LEU A 278 -13.85 -1.61 2.15
CA LEU A 278 -13.11 -2.12 3.31
C LEU A 278 -11.61 -2.07 3.06
N SER A 279 -11.15 -2.47 1.87
CA SER A 279 -9.74 -2.38 1.53
C SER A 279 -9.27 -0.93 1.55
N THR A 280 -10.04 0.00 1.01
CA THR A 280 -9.63 1.40 0.80
C THR A 280 -9.63 2.20 2.10
N PHE A 281 -10.64 2.02 2.95
CA PHE A 281 -10.86 2.90 4.11
C PHE A 281 -10.75 2.17 5.46
N ARG A 282 -11.17 0.90 5.54
CA ARG A 282 -11.30 0.19 6.83
C ARG A 282 -10.83 -1.26 6.78
N PRO A 283 -9.54 -1.50 6.52
CA PRO A 283 -9.06 -2.86 6.35
C PRO A 283 -9.17 -3.70 7.64
N THR A 284 -9.19 -3.06 8.80
CA THR A 284 -9.32 -3.70 10.11
C THR A 284 -10.77 -3.84 10.62
N ALA A 285 -11.78 -3.33 9.89
CA ALA A 285 -13.17 -3.33 10.38
C ALA A 285 -13.73 -4.73 10.66
N LEU A 286 -13.30 -5.74 9.89
CA LEU A 286 -13.74 -7.12 10.08
C LEU A 286 -12.71 -7.99 10.83
N ALA A 287 -11.69 -7.37 11.43
CA ALA A 287 -10.72 -8.09 12.24
C ALA A 287 -11.41 -8.70 13.47
N THR A 288 -11.23 -10.00 13.68
CA THR A 288 -11.91 -10.73 14.76
C THR A 288 -11.16 -10.68 16.09
N SER A 289 -9.91 -10.21 16.07
CA SER A 289 -9.09 -10.07 17.26
C SER A 289 -7.91 -9.12 17.01
N LYS A 290 -7.32 -8.64 18.10
CA LYS A 290 -6.03 -7.95 18.10
C LYS A 290 -4.95 -8.67 17.30
N ARG A 291 -4.92 -10.01 17.33
CA ARG A 291 -3.86 -10.80 16.68
C ARG A 291 -3.89 -10.70 15.16
N VAL A 292 -5.08 -10.56 14.58
CA VAL A 292 -5.24 -10.49 13.12
C VAL A 292 -5.23 -9.05 12.60
N ALA A 293 -5.46 -8.06 13.47
CA ALA A 293 -5.54 -6.65 13.09
C ALA A 293 -4.32 -6.13 12.32
N PRO A 294 -3.05 -6.40 12.72
CA PRO A 294 -1.89 -5.97 11.94
C PRO A 294 -1.88 -6.53 10.52
N GLN A 295 -2.24 -7.81 10.35
CA GLN A 295 -2.26 -8.47 9.05
C GLN A 295 -3.42 -7.96 8.18
N SER A 296 -4.54 -7.60 8.79
CA SER A 296 -5.68 -7.03 8.09
C SER A 296 -5.35 -5.71 7.38
N VAL A 297 -4.40 -4.92 7.90
CA VAL A 297 -3.94 -3.64 7.29
C VAL A 297 -3.50 -3.82 5.83
N LYS A 298 -2.98 -4.99 5.45
CA LYS A 298 -2.59 -5.29 4.06
C LYS A 298 -3.76 -5.35 3.09
N ALA A 299 -4.97 -5.64 3.60
CA ALA A 299 -6.23 -5.76 2.87
C ALA A 299 -6.29 -6.83 1.76
N GLU A 300 -5.28 -7.71 1.67
CA GLU A 300 -5.20 -8.79 0.66
C GLU A 300 -6.48 -9.63 0.59
N LEU A 301 -7.09 -9.94 1.74
CA LEU A 301 -8.33 -10.72 1.80
C LEU A 301 -9.44 -10.08 0.97
N TYR A 302 -9.68 -8.78 1.16
CA TYR A 302 -10.79 -8.09 0.48
C TYR A 302 -10.54 -7.95 -1.01
N LEU A 303 -9.30 -7.64 -1.41
CA LEU A 303 -8.94 -7.54 -2.83
C LEU A 303 -9.12 -8.88 -3.55
N ASN A 304 -8.62 -9.97 -2.96
CA ASN A 304 -8.83 -11.33 -3.48
C ASN A 304 -10.32 -11.71 -3.56
N LEU A 305 -11.11 -11.37 -2.53
CA LEU A 305 -12.55 -11.62 -2.54
C LEU A 305 -13.26 -10.80 -3.63
N ALA A 306 -12.93 -9.51 -3.76
CA ALA A 306 -13.49 -8.66 -4.80
C ALA A 306 -13.18 -9.21 -6.20
N TYR A 307 -11.92 -9.58 -6.46
CA TYR A 307 -11.49 -10.17 -7.72
C TYR A 307 -12.28 -11.46 -8.03
N ARG A 308 -12.35 -12.40 -7.08
CA ARG A 308 -13.05 -13.68 -7.29
C ARG A 308 -14.55 -13.54 -7.48
N ILE A 309 -15.18 -12.56 -6.82
CA ILE A 309 -16.61 -12.30 -6.98
C ILE A 309 -16.86 -11.60 -8.33
N ALA A 310 -16.02 -10.62 -8.70
CA ALA A 310 -16.08 -9.96 -9.99
C ALA A 310 -15.86 -10.94 -11.15
N GLU A 311 -14.95 -11.91 -11.00
CA GLU A 311 -14.73 -13.01 -11.95
C GLU A 311 -16.01 -13.84 -12.15
N ARG A 312 -16.68 -14.22 -11.06
CA ARG A 312 -17.96 -14.96 -11.13
C ARG A 312 -19.10 -14.15 -11.72
N LEU A 313 -19.09 -12.84 -11.51
CA LEU A 313 -20.05 -11.89 -12.08
C LEU A 313 -19.72 -11.50 -13.53
N LYS A 314 -18.59 -11.97 -14.09
CA LYS A 314 -18.10 -11.60 -15.41
C LYS A 314 -17.90 -10.08 -15.59
N LEU A 315 -17.42 -9.42 -14.53
CA LEU A 315 -17.12 -7.98 -14.53
C LEU A 315 -15.65 -7.69 -14.89
N LEU A 316 -14.80 -8.72 -14.92
CA LEU A 316 -13.39 -8.55 -15.23
C LEU A 316 -13.20 -8.43 -16.75
N PRO A 317 -12.46 -7.43 -17.25
CA PRO A 317 -12.25 -7.26 -18.68
C PRO A 317 -11.51 -8.44 -19.31
N GLU A 318 -11.97 -8.86 -20.48
CA GLU A 318 -11.37 -9.92 -21.29
C GLU A 318 -10.35 -9.33 -22.28
N SER A 319 -9.45 -10.15 -22.81
CA SER A 319 -8.54 -9.72 -23.87
C SER A 319 -9.30 -9.49 -25.17
N GLY A 320 -9.30 -8.28 -25.72
CA GLY A 320 -9.97 -7.97 -27.00
C GLY A 320 -10.41 -6.51 -27.14
N ILE A 321 -11.24 -6.24 -28.15
CA ILE A 321 -11.79 -4.90 -28.42
C ILE A 321 -12.86 -4.57 -27.37
N MET A 322 -12.76 -3.36 -26.80
CA MET A 322 -13.76 -2.85 -25.88
C MET A 322 -15.02 -2.39 -26.65
N PRO A 323 -16.23 -2.81 -26.24
CA PRO A 323 -17.48 -2.48 -26.95
C PRO A 323 -17.91 -1.00 -26.87
N LEU A 324 -17.20 -0.16 -26.09
CA LEU A 324 -17.59 1.26 -25.92
C LEU A 324 -17.39 2.11 -27.19
N LEU A 325 -16.59 1.65 -28.16
CA LEU A 325 -16.27 2.38 -29.39
C LEU A 325 -17.46 2.49 -30.37
N ASP A 326 -18.47 1.62 -30.29
CA ASP A 326 -19.63 1.58 -31.21
C ASP A 326 -20.88 2.33 -30.68
N THR A 327 -20.73 3.18 -29.66
CA THR A 327 -21.86 3.68 -28.85
C THR A 327 -22.41 5.05 -29.25
N THR A 328 -22.40 5.41 -30.55
CA THR A 328 -23.05 6.64 -31.05
C THR A 328 -24.56 6.70 -30.77
N ALA A 329 -25.19 5.57 -30.40
CA ALA A 329 -26.61 5.44 -30.12
C ALA A 329 -26.99 5.03 -28.66
N MET A 330 -26.04 4.88 -27.73
CA MET A 330 -26.37 4.51 -26.33
C MET A 330 -26.85 5.71 -25.51
N ASP A 331 -27.81 5.46 -24.61
CA ASP A 331 -28.22 6.44 -23.60
C ASP A 331 -27.06 6.79 -22.66
N SER A 332 -26.99 8.06 -22.25
CA SER A 332 -25.94 8.62 -21.40
C SER A 332 -25.81 7.90 -20.05
N VAL A 333 -26.93 7.50 -19.45
CA VAL A 333 -26.96 6.83 -18.13
C VAL A 333 -26.47 5.39 -18.24
N GLU A 334 -26.88 4.68 -19.30
CA GLU A 334 -26.45 3.32 -19.55
C GLU A 334 -24.94 3.26 -19.86
N MET A 335 -24.46 4.21 -20.66
CA MET A 335 -23.03 4.35 -20.96
C MET A 335 -22.20 4.62 -19.70
N GLU A 336 -22.63 5.54 -18.83
CA GLU A 336 -21.93 5.84 -17.58
C GLU A 336 -21.85 4.61 -16.67
N ARG A 337 -22.93 3.83 -16.59
CA ARG A 337 -22.95 2.59 -15.83
C ARG A 337 -21.95 1.55 -16.36
N GLU A 338 -21.95 1.31 -17.67
CA GLU A 338 -21.01 0.37 -18.30
C GLU A 338 -19.55 0.83 -18.15
N LEU A 339 -19.31 2.14 -18.25
CA LEU A 339 -18.00 2.74 -18.02
C LEU A 339 -17.52 2.52 -16.58
N ILE A 340 -18.39 2.75 -15.59
CA ILE A 340 -18.09 2.49 -14.17
C ILE A 340 -17.70 1.03 -13.96
N LEU A 341 -18.49 0.08 -14.49
CA LEU A 341 -18.21 -1.35 -14.36
C LEU A 341 -16.87 -1.72 -15.02
N SER A 342 -16.61 -1.18 -16.20
CA SER A 342 -15.36 -1.40 -16.93
C SER A 342 -14.14 -0.89 -16.16
N ILE A 343 -14.20 0.35 -15.65
CA ILE A 343 -13.12 0.96 -14.85
C ILE A 343 -12.88 0.14 -13.58
N GLN A 344 -13.96 -0.25 -12.87
CA GLN A 344 -13.85 -1.09 -11.68
C GLN A 344 -13.17 -2.44 -11.98
N GLY A 345 -13.53 -3.09 -13.09
CA GLY A 345 -12.93 -4.35 -13.53
C GLY A 345 -11.43 -4.23 -13.80
N LEU A 346 -11.00 -3.17 -14.48
CA LEU A 346 -9.56 -2.90 -14.73
C LEU A 346 -8.80 -2.63 -13.45
N GLN A 347 -9.37 -1.80 -12.56
CA GLN A 347 -8.76 -1.49 -11.27
C GLN A 347 -8.57 -2.77 -10.45
N LEU A 348 -9.55 -3.68 -10.44
CA LEU A 348 -9.43 -4.95 -9.71
C LEU A 348 -8.34 -5.88 -10.27
N ILE A 349 -8.20 -6.00 -11.59
CA ILE A 349 -7.12 -6.82 -12.17
C ILE A 349 -5.75 -6.23 -11.84
N ALA A 350 -5.62 -4.91 -11.95
CA ALA A 350 -4.37 -4.22 -11.64
C ALA A 350 -4.03 -4.34 -10.14
N GLU A 351 -5.01 -4.13 -9.26
CA GLU A 351 -4.87 -4.26 -7.81
C GLU A 351 -4.48 -5.70 -7.41
N ASP A 352 -5.14 -6.72 -7.98
CA ASP A 352 -4.83 -8.13 -7.72
C ASP A 352 -3.41 -8.50 -8.19
N PHE A 353 -3.02 -8.07 -9.39
CA PHE A 353 -1.67 -8.29 -9.91
C PHE A 353 -0.59 -7.64 -9.05
N LEU A 354 -0.83 -6.40 -8.61
CA LEU A 354 0.11 -5.63 -7.78
C LEU A 354 0.21 -6.12 -6.33
N LEU A 355 -0.61 -7.10 -5.90
CA LEU A 355 -0.41 -7.79 -4.63
C LEU A 355 0.77 -8.78 -4.66
N GLY A 356 1.21 -9.20 -5.85
CA GLY A 356 2.32 -10.13 -6.01
C GLY A 356 3.65 -9.60 -5.48
N ASP A 357 4.54 -10.51 -5.10
CA ASP A 357 5.93 -10.17 -4.80
C ASP A 357 6.66 -9.81 -6.10
N PHE A 358 7.16 -8.59 -6.19
CA PHE A 358 7.78 -8.02 -7.38
C PHE A 358 8.86 -8.93 -7.98
N LEU A 359 9.70 -9.58 -7.17
CA LEU A 359 10.73 -10.49 -7.70
C LEU A 359 10.12 -11.72 -8.39
N THR A 360 8.99 -12.22 -7.89
CA THR A 360 8.30 -13.40 -8.42
C THR A 360 7.43 -13.11 -9.65
N MET A 361 7.06 -11.84 -9.88
CA MET A 361 6.23 -11.43 -11.00
C MET A 361 6.98 -11.61 -12.33
N THR A 362 6.49 -12.49 -13.20
CA THR A 362 7.17 -12.77 -14.48
C THR A 362 6.83 -11.73 -15.55
N LEU A 363 7.74 -11.53 -16.52
CA LEU A 363 7.45 -10.68 -17.69
C LEU A 363 6.20 -11.15 -18.46
N HIS A 364 5.95 -12.47 -18.46
CA HIS A 364 4.73 -13.02 -19.03
C HIS A 364 3.48 -12.54 -18.27
N GLY A 365 3.49 -12.57 -16.94
CA GLY A 365 2.41 -12.04 -16.10
C GLY A 365 2.14 -10.55 -16.35
N PHE A 366 3.20 -9.73 -16.44
CA PHE A 366 3.06 -8.32 -16.83
C PHE A 366 2.36 -8.15 -18.18
N ARG A 367 2.82 -8.88 -19.20
CA ARG A 367 2.24 -8.80 -20.55
C ARG A 367 0.78 -9.24 -20.59
N GLN A 368 0.41 -10.28 -19.86
CA GLN A 368 -0.99 -10.74 -19.76
C GLN A 368 -1.91 -9.64 -19.20
N VAL A 369 -1.48 -8.96 -18.13
CA VAL A 369 -2.28 -7.87 -17.53
C VAL A 369 -2.34 -6.66 -18.47
N LEU A 370 -1.21 -6.25 -19.05
CA LEU A 370 -1.17 -5.13 -19.99
C LEU A 370 -2.03 -5.39 -21.23
N GLN A 371 -2.03 -6.61 -21.77
CA GLN A 371 -2.88 -7.00 -22.90
C GLN A 371 -4.38 -6.90 -22.59
N ARG A 372 -4.79 -7.09 -21.33
CA ARG A 372 -6.17 -6.90 -20.88
C ARG A 372 -6.51 -5.43 -20.62
N MET A 373 -5.54 -4.61 -20.23
CA MET A 373 -5.77 -3.20 -19.89
C MET A 373 -5.73 -2.29 -21.12
N GLN A 374 -4.77 -2.50 -22.03
CA GLN A 374 -4.48 -1.61 -23.16
C GLN A 374 -5.74 -1.20 -23.97
N PRO A 375 -6.58 -2.14 -24.44
CA PRO A 375 -7.69 -1.79 -25.32
C PRO A 375 -8.70 -0.86 -24.65
N HIS A 376 -8.84 -0.98 -23.33
CA HIS A 376 -9.72 -0.13 -22.55
C HIS A 376 -9.12 1.26 -22.31
N ILE A 377 -7.82 1.34 -22.01
CA ILE A 377 -7.12 2.62 -21.84
C ILE A 377 -7.19 3.43 -23.14
N ASP A 378 -6.95 2.79 -24.29
CA ASP A 378 -7.05 3.44 -25.60
C ASP A 378 -8.49 3.93 -25.87
N SER A 379 -9.49 3.11 -25.54
CA SER A 379 -10.90 3.48 -25.69
C SER A 379 -11.30 4.65 -24.78
N TYR A 380 -10.77 4.70 -23.55
CA TYR A 380 -11.01 5.83 -22.65
C TYR A 380 -10.36 7.12 -23.14
N GLN A 381 -9.18 7.04 -23.73
CA GLN A 381 -8.53 8.21 -24.33
C GLN A 381 -9.37 8.76 -25.49
N ILE A 382 -9.89 7.89 -26.36
CA ILE A 382 -10.80 8.29 -27.44
C ILE A 382 -12.10 8.89 -26.87
N LEU A 383 -12.68 8.28 -25.83
CA LEU A 383 -13.88 8.80 -25.17
C LEU A 383 -13.66 10.22 -24.63
N LEU A 384 -12.55 10.47 -23.94
CA LEU A 384 -12.19 11.78 -23.40
C LEU A 384 -11.99 12.84 -24.49
N GLN A 385 -11.58 12.45 -25.70
CA GLN A 385 -11.40 13.36 -26.83
C GLN A 385 -12.69 13.62 -27.62
N THR A 386 -13.63 12.68 -27.60
CA THR A 386 -14.80 12.70 -28.48
C THR A 386 -16.09 13.10 -27.78
N ARG A 387 -16.14 13.03 -26.43
CA ARG A 387 -17.34 13.33 -25.64
C ARG A 387 -17.01 14.07 -24.35
N PRO A 388 -17.90 14.99 -23.90
CA PRO A 388 -17.80 15.57 -22.58
C PRO A 388 -18.01 14.48 -21.52
N CYS A 389 -17.10 14.39 -20.56
CA CYS A 389 -17.16 13.44 -19.44
C CYS A 389 -17.32 14.19 -18.12
N SER A 390 -17.99 13.57 -17.15
CA SER A 390 -18.07 14.14 -15.80
C SER A 390 -16.68 14.19 -15.14
N PRO A 391 -16.39 15.18 -14.27
CA PRO A 391 -15.10 15.26 -13.57
C PRO A 391 -14.70 13.98 -12.83
N ILE A 392 -15.67 13.29 -12.22
CA ILE A 392 -15.47 11.99 -11.54
C ILE A 392 -14.99 10.93 -12.53
N THR A 393 -15.61 10.86 -13.71
CA THR A 393 -15.21 9.93 -14.78
C THR A 393 -13.79 10.23 -15.26
N ILE A 394 -13.47 11.49 -15.51
CA ILE A 394 -12.12 11.93 -15.91
C ILE A 394 -11.09 11.52 -14.85
N PHE A 395 -11.38 11.80 -13.58
CA PHE A 395 -10.53 11.43 -12.45
C PHE A 395 -10.23 9.93 -12.44
N HIS A 396 -11.24 9.08 -12.57
CA HIS A 396 -11.04 7.64 -12.53
C HIS A 396 -10.37 7.05 -13.77
N ILE A 397 -10.62 7.61 -14.96
CA ILE A 397 -9.88 7.23 -16.16
C ILE A 397 -8.39 7.55 -15.94
N LYS A 398 -8.05 8.78 -15.56
CA LYS A 398 -6.65 9.20 -15.33
C LYS A 398 -5.97 8.41 -14.20
N TRP A 399 -6.69 8.11 -13.12
CA TRP A 399 -6.18 7.25 -12.04
C TRP A 399 -5.85 5.82 -12.53
N THR A 400 -6.70 5.28 -13.41
CA THR A 400 -6.52 3.95 -13.99
C THR A 400 -5.37 3.97 -15.00
N THR A 401 -5.25 5.02 -15.83
CA THR A 401 -4.09 5.26 -16.72
C THR A 401 -2.79 5.31 -15.94
N ALA A 402 -2.72 6.04 -14.82
CA ALA A 402 -1.53 6.06 -13.97
C ALA A 402 -1.13 4.66 -13.46
N THR A 403 -2.12 3.82 -13.17
CA THR A 403 -1.89 2.44 -12.72
C THR A 403 -1.42 1.54 -13.85
N TYR A 404 -2.00 1.69 -15.05
CA TYR A 404 -1.52 1.04 -16.26
C TYR A 404 -0.05 1.41 -16.55
N MET A 405 0.30 2.70 -16.49
CA MET A 405 1.66 3.18 -16.74
C MET A 405 2.67 2.65 -15.71
N LEU A 406 2.26 2.50 -14.45
CA LEU A 406 3.10 1.85 -13.44
C LEU A 406 3.42 0.40 -13.82
N ILE A 407 2.41 -0.38 -14.20
CA ILE A 407 2.58 -1.78 -14.62
C ILE A 407 3.44 -1.87 -15.89
N GLU A 408 3.22 -0.96 -16.85
CA GLU A 408 4.00 -0.87 -18.09
C GLU A 408 5.47 -0.59 -17.78
N ALA A 409 5.75 0.39 -16.93
CA ALA A 409 7.12 0.72 -16.55
C ALA A 409 7.81 -0.42 -15.79
N MET A 410 7.12 -1.08 -14.86
CA MET A 410 7.64 -2.28 -14.19
C MET A 410 7.99 -3.39 -15.18
N ALA A 411 7.15 -3.61 -16.19
CA ALA A 411 7.38 -4.58 -17.25
C ALA A 411 8.60 -4.22 -18.11
N ASN A 412 8.68 -2.96 -18.55
CA ASN A 412 9.76 -2.45 -19.39
C ASN A 412 11.11 -2.46 -18.64
N SER A 413 11.14 -1.97 -17.40
CA SER A 413 12.33 -2.04 -16.55
C SER A 413 12.77 -3.49 -16.38
N ARG A 414 11.85 -4.42 -16.10
CA ARG A 414 12.18 -5.86 -15.99
C ARG A 414 12.59 -6.50 -17.31
N GLN A 415 12.14 -6.02 -18.46
CA GLN A 415 12.57 -6.54 -19.75
C GLN A 415 13.99 -6.08 -20.12
N PHE A 416 14.33 -4.85 -19.76
CA PHE A 416 15.56 -4.20 -20.20
C PHE A 416 16.61 -4.02 -19.09
N TRP A 417 16.39 -4.61 -17.92
CA TRP A 417 17.24 -4.37 -16.76
C TRP A 417 18.71 -4.74 -16.96
N MET A 418 19.03 -5.67 -17.86
CA MET A 418 20.42 -6.04 -18.23
C MET A 418 21.08 -5.08 -19.23
N ASN A 419 20.36 -4.08 -19.72
CA ASN A 419 20.88 -3.08 -20.66
C ASN A 419 20.74 -1.68 -20.04
N PRO A 420 21.81 -1.15 -19.41
CA PRO A 420 21.78 0.14 -18.73
C PRO A 420 21.28 1.30 -19.61
N ASN A 421 21.65 1.32 -20.89
CA ASN A 421 21.24 2.37 -21.82
C ASN A 421 19.72 2.31 -22.10
N ARG A 422 19.18 1.11 -22.29
CA ARG A 422 17.72 0.94 -22.47
C ARG A 422 16.98 1.26 -21.18
N LEU A 423 17.50 0.85 -20.03
CA LEU A 423 16.90 1.18 -18.73
C LEU A 423 16.86 2.70 -18.48
N PHE A 424 17.91 3.42 -18.85
CA PHE A 424 17.94 4.89 -18.79
C PHE A 424 16.79 5.51 -19.60
N ILE A 425 16.64 5.09 -20.86
CA ILE A 425 15.58 5.58 -21.75
C ILE A 425 14.19 5.26 -21.17
N VAL A 426 13.98 4.06 -20.64
CA VAL A 426 12.69 3.65 -20.05
C VAL A 426 12.29 4.57 -18.90
N VAL A 427 13.24 4.93 -18.02
CA VAL A 427 12.96 5.80 -16.88
C VAL A 427 12.67 7.23 -17.33
N GLU A 428 13.46 7.77 -18.26
CA GLU A 428 13.29 9.14 -18.76
C GLU A 428 11.97 9.33 -19.53
N GLU A 429 11.66 8.42 -20.46
CA GLU A 429 10.42 8.47 -21.23
C GLU A 429 9.19 8.21 -20.35
N GLY A 430 9.32 7.32 -19.35
CA GLY A 430 8.25 7.08 -18.38
C GLY A 430 7.91 8.34 -17.57
N GLU A 431 8.92 9.11 -17.15
CA GLU A 431 8.71 10.39 -16.47
C GLU A 431 8.04 11.43 -17.37
N LYS A 432 8.54 11.61 -18.60
CA LYS A 432 7.94 12.55 -19.58
C LYS A 432 6.46 12.24 -19.84
N LYS A 433 6.12 10.96 -20.04
CA LYS A 433 4.73 10.53 -20.23
C LYS A 433 3.86 10.85 -19.01
N CYS A 434 4.35 10.61 -17.79
CA CYS A 434 3.59 10.93 -16.58
C CYS A 434 3.32 12.43 -16.44
N LEU A 435 4.32 13.27 -16.74
CA LEU A 435 4.15 14.73 -16.73
C LEU A 435 3.15 15.20 -17.79
N ALA A 436 3.19 14.61 -18.99
CA ALA A 436 2.21 14.90 -20.04
C ALA A 436 0.78 14.52 -19.61
N GLU A 437 0.61 13.38 -18.93
CA GLU A 437 -0.70 12.96 -18.40
C GLU A 437 -1.21 13.85 -17.27
N ILE A 438 -0.32 14.40 -16.43
CA ILE A 438 -0.69 15.43 -15.44
C ILE A 438 -1.28 16.65 -16.15
N ASN A 439 -0.56 17.19 -17.15
CA ASN A 439 -1.03 18.36 -17.90
C ASN A 439 -2.35 18.08 -18.63
N SER A 440 -2.49 16.90 -19.22
CA SER A 440 -3.74 16.46 -19.86
C SER A 440 -4.89 16.37 -18.85
N ALA A 441 -4.65 15.88 -17.64
CA ALA A 441 -5.67 15.82 -16.60
C ALA A 441 -6.12 17.23 -16.16
N TYR A 442 -5.18 18.16 -15.98
CA TYR A 442 -5.48 19.57 -15.68
C TYR A 442 -6.37 20.19 -16.76
N GLN A 443 -6.02 20.01 -18.03
CA GLN A 443 -6.78 20.53 -19.15
C GLN A 443 -8.21 19.97 -19.17
N LEU A 444 -8.35 18.64 -19.15
CA LEU A 444 -9.65 17.98 -19.23
C LEU A 444 -10.57 18.33 -18.06
N LEU A 445 -10.03 18.40 -16.83
CA LEU A 445 -10.81 18.79 -15.66
C LEU A 445 -11.21 20.26 -15.69
N SER A 446 -10.34 21.15 -16.20
CA SER A 446 -10.67 22.56 -16.39
C SER A 446 -11.74 22.77 -17.47
N GLU A 447 -11.71 22.00 -18.56
CA GLU A 447 -12.72 22.06 -19.63
C GLU A 447 -14.07 21.50 -19.16
N ALA A 448 -14.06 20.49 -18.28
CA ALA A 448 -15.28 19.92 -17.68
C ALA A 448 -15.88 20.80 -16.57
N ALA A 449 -15.27 21.95 -16.25
CA ALA A 449 -15.68 22.81 -15.15
C ALA A 449 -16.99 23.57 -15.45
N GLY A 450 -18.04 23.31 -14.65
CA GLY A 450 -19.19 24.21 -14.55
C GLY A 450 -18.91 25.40 -13.62
N ALA A 451 -19.69 26.48 -13.76
CA ALA A 451 -19.64 27.61 -12.84
C ALA A 451 -19.96 27.15 -11.40
N GLY A 452 -18.96 27.14 -10.50
CA GLY A 452 -19.12 26.82 -9.08
C GLY A 452 -18.45 25.54 -8.56
N GLN A 453 -17.71 24.79 -9.38
CA GLN A 453 -17.03 23.53 -8.97
C GLN A 453 -15.50 23.61 -8.86
N GLN A 454 -14.92 24.82 -8.82
CA GLN A 454 -13.46 25.00 -8.88
C GLN A 454 -12.69 24.26 -7.77
N ASP A 455 -13.20 24.28 -6.53
CA ASP A 455 -12.54 23.59 -5.41
C ASP A 455 -12.48 22.07 -5.60
N GLU A 456 -13.53 21.46 -6.17
CA GLU A 456 -13.61 20.02 -6.41
C GLU A 456 -12.66 19.58 -7.53
N LEU A 457 -12.50 20.41 -8.55
CA LEU A 457 -11.57 20.16 -9.65
C LEU A 457 -10.13 20.28 -9.18
N MET A 458 -9.82 21.31 -8.38
CA MET A 458 -8.50 21.46 -7.75
C MET A 458 -8.17 20.27 -6.83
N ALA A 459 -9.17 19.72 -6.15
CA ALA A 459 -9.03 18.47 -5.39
C ALA A 459 -8.60 17.30 -6.27
N MET A 460 -9.35 17.05 -7.35
CA MET A 460 -9.07 15.96 -8.28
C MET A 460 -7.71 16.11 -8.94
N CYS A 461 -7.36 17.30 -9.42
CA CYS A 461 -6.07 17.60 -10.02
C CYS A 461 -4.91 17.31 -9.06
N SER A 462 -4.98 17.81 -7.82
CA SER A 462 -3.92 17.62 -6.82
C SER A 462 -3.72 16.15 -6.48
N LEU A 463 -4.81 15.37 -6.41
CA LEU A 463 -4.75 13.93 -6.16
C LEU A 463 -4.18 13.14 -7.35
N LEU A 464 -4.51 13.52 -8.59
CA LEU A 464 -3.93 12.91 -9.79
C LEU A 464 -2.45 13.23 -9.92
N GLU A 465 -2.06 14.47 -9.66
CA GLU A 465 -0.66 14.88 -9.65
C GLU A 465 0.14 14.08 -8.60
N LEU A 466 -0.39 13.96 -7.37
CA LEU A 466 0.20 13.11 -6.33
C LEU A 466 0.34 11.65 -6.83
N ARG A 467 -0.68 11.11 -7.49
CA ARG A 467 -0.67 9.74 -8.02
C ARG A 467 0.39 9.54 -9.10
N PHE A 468 0.48 10.42 -10.09
CA PHE A 468 1.45 10.36 -11.18
C PHE A 468 2.88 10.58 -10.68
N HIS A 469 3.11 11.48 -9.74
CA HIS A 469 4.43 11.62 -9.11
C HIS A 469 4.83 10.36 -8.32
N GLY A 470 3.89 9.69 -7.67
CA GLY A 470 4.12 8.37 -7.09
C GLY A 470 4.58 7.34 -8.12
N VAL A 471 4.00 7.35 -9.33
CA VAL A 471 4.45 6.50 -10.45
C VAL A 471 5.88 6.85 -10.86
N ILE A 472 6.19 8.14 -11.04
CA ILE A 472 7.54 8.61 -11.39
C ILE A 472 8.57 8.15 -10.35
N ALA A 473 8.29 8.34 -9.06
CA ALA A 473 9.17 7.91 -7.98
C ALA A 473 9.43 6.40 -8.03
N ARG A 474 8.40 5.58 -8.28
CA ARG A 474 8.56 4.12 -8.46
C ARG A 474 9.46 3.79 -9.65
N MET A 475 9.30 4.46 -10.78
CA MET A 475 10.14 4.25 -11.97
C MET A 475 11.61 4.58 -11.69
N LEU A 476 11.87 5.73 -11.05
CA LEU A 476 13.21 6.14 -10.63
C LEU A 476 13.84 5.11 -9.68
N GLY A 477 13.09 4.71 -8.64
CA GLY A 477 13.53 3.71 -7.66
C GLY A 477 13.85 2.35 -8.31
N LEU A 478 13.01 1.87 -9.23
CA LEU A 478 13.25 0.63 -9.98
C LEU A 478 14.48 0.73 -10.89
N GLY A 479 14.68 1.87 -11.55
CA GLY A 479 15.88 2.12 -12.36
C GLY A 479 17.17 2.06 -11.54
N LEU A 480 17.16 2.69 -10.36
CA LEU A 480 18.27 2.66 -9.41
C LEU A 480 18.52 1.25 -8.88
N PHE A 481 17.44 0.52 -8.55
CA PHE A 481 17.49 -0.88 -8.12
C PHE A 481 18.19 -1.76 -9.15
N PHE A 482 17.70 -1.78 -10.39
CA PHE A 482 18.22 -2.67 -11.43
C PHE A 482 19.66 -2.35 -11.84
N THR A 483 19.99 -1.07 -11.98
CA THR A 483 21.36 -0.61 -12.31
C THR A 483 22.38 -1.10 -11.28
N SER A 484 21.95 -1.26 -10.03
CA SER A 484 22.84 -1.61 -8.95
C SER A 484 23.00 -3.10 -8.75
N ILE A 485 21.96 -3.88 -9.07
CA ILE A 485 22.11 -5.33 -9.21
C ILE A 485 23.10 -5.63 -10.34
N LEU A 486 23.04 -4.89 -11.46
CA LEU A 486 24.02 -5.06 -12.53
C LEU A 486 25.43 -4.78 -12.05
N GLN A 487 25.64 -3.72 -11.28
CA GLN A 487 26.94 -3.42 -10.69
C GLN A 487 27.41 -4.53 -9.75
N ALA A 488 26.54 -5.00 -8.85
CA ALA A 488 26.86 -6.11 -7.93
C ALA A 488 27.29 -7.39 -8.66
N ARG A 489 26.66 -7.68 -9.79
CA ARG A 489 26.97 -8.86 -10.60
C ARG A 489 28.22 -8.71 -11.44
N ALA A 490 28.50 -7.48 -11.90
CA ALA A 490 29.74 -7.17 -12.61
C ALA A 490 30.98 -7.30 -11.71
N GLU A 491 30.82 -7.09 -10.39
CA GLU A 491 31.88 -7.22 -9.39
C GLU A 491 32.13 -8.68 -8.92
N LYS A 492 31.23 -9.63 -9.24
CA LYS A 492 31.38 -11.04 -8.85
C LYS A 492 32.15 -11.84 -9.90
N ASP A 493 33.19 -12.55 -9.47
CA ASP A 493 33.91 -13.52 -10.31
C ASP A 493 33.43 -14.96 -10.06
N PRO A 494 33.03 -15.74 -11.11
CA PRO A 494 32.75 -15.33 -12.49
C PRO A 494 31.35 -14.69 -12.63
N PRO A 495 31.10 -13.89 -13.70
CA PRO A 495 29.83 -13.20 -13.90
C PRO A 495 28.66 -14.18 -13.99
N GLN A 496 27.66 -14.00 -13.11
CA GLN A 496 26.44 -14.79 -13.11
C GLN A 496 25.51 -14.35 -14.25
N ASN A 497 25.39 -15.18 -15.29
CA ASN A 497 24.44 -15.01 -16.40
C ASN A 497 22.99 -15.40 -16.06
N ASN A 498 22.63 -15.54 -14.78
CA ASN A 498 21.26 -15.88 -14.41
C ASN A 498 20.31 -14.70 -14.71
N MET A 499 19.18 -14.93 -15.37
CA MET A 499 18.19 -13.87 -15.59
C MET A 499 17.30 -13.59 -14.36
N GLU A 500 17.29 -14.50 -13.39
CA GLU A 500 16.53 -14.34 -12.15
C GLU A 500 17.35 -13.56 -11.11
N ILE A 501 16.71 -12.59 -10.48
CA ILE A 501 17.26 -11.84 -9.34
C ILE A 501 16.93 -12.62 -8.07
N LEU A 502 17.96 -12.99 -7.32
CA LEU A 502 17.81 -13.70 -6.05
C LEU A 502 17.43 -12.72 -4.94
N ARG A 503 16.70 -13.20 -3.93
CA ARG A 503 16.31 -12.38 -2.77
C ARG A 503 17.50 -11.77 -2.06
N ASP A 504 18.57 -12.55 -1.90
CA ASP A 504 19.81 -12.11 -1.25
C ASP A 504 20.51 -10.97 -2.00
N GLU A 505 20.42 -10.95 -3.34
CA GLU A 505 20.95 -9.84 -4.15
C GLU A 505 20.13 -8.57 -3.94
N ALA A 506 18.81 -8.72 -3.85
CA ALA A 506 17.91 -7.60 -3.66
C ALA A 506 17.98 -7.00 -2.25
N THR A 507 18.28 -7.82 -1.23
CA THR A 507 18.49 -7.33 0.12
C THR A 507 19.82 -6.57 0.22
N GLN A 508 20.92 -7.12 -0.27
CA GLN A 508 22.27 -6.56 -0.13
C GLN A 508 22.58 -5.33 -1.00
N MET A 509 21.59 -4.80 -1.68
CA MET A 509 21.77 -3.79 -2.70
C MET A 509 22.37 -2.48 -2.16
N GLY A 510 21.87 -1.94 -1.04
CA GLY A 510 22.47 -0.75 -0.42
C GLY A 510 23.94 -0.95 0.02
N ASN A 511 24.35 -2.21 0.20
CA ASN A 511 25.69 -2.61 0.57
C ASN A 511 26.65 -2.59 -0.62
N THR A 512 26.23 -3.19 -1.73
CA THR A 512 26.95 -3.15 -3.01
C THR A 512 27.39 -1.72 -3.32
N VAL A 513 26.51 -0.79 -3.07
CA VAL A 513 26.56 0.61 -3.47
C VAL A 513 27.56 1.40 -2.68
N ILE A 514 27.53 1.19 -1.37
CA ILE A 514 28.53 1.68 -0.44
C ILE A 514 29.89 1.13 -0.85
N ASN A 515 29.98 -0.19 -1.06
CA ASN A 515 31.23 -0.83 -1.44
C ASN A 515 31.76 -0.27 -2.77
N THR A 516 30.99 -0.27 -3.85
CA THR A 516 31.37 0.28 -5.15
C THR A 516 31.83 1.73 -5.05
N MET A 517 31.13 2.58 -4.28
CA MET A 517 31.52 3.98 -4.12
C MET A 517 32.83 4.16 -3.37
N MET A 518 33.05 3.37 -2.32
CA MET A 518 34.24 3.44 -1.47
C MET A 518 35.47 2.80 -2.13
N THR A 519 35.28 1.80 -2.99
CA THR A 519 36.37 1.06 -3.62
C THR A 519 36.75 1.57 -5.01
N THR A 520 35.82 2.19 -5.76
CA THR A 520 36.10 2.63 -7.13
C THR A 520 36.81 3.99 -7.16
N PRO A 521 38.03 4.09 -7.72
CA PRO A 521 38.74 5.36 -7.87
C PRO A 521 38.00 6.36 -8.75
N ASP A 522 38.14 7.66 -8.48
CA ASP A 522 37.48 8.72 -9.25
C ASP A 522 37.76 8.67 -10.77
N SER A 523 38.95 8.21 -11.15
CA SER A 523 39.36 8.03 -12.54
C SER A 523 38.55 6.98 -13.31
N GLU A 524 37.89 6.05 -12.61
CA GLU A 524 37.13 4.94 -13.20
C GLU A 524 35.60 5.17 -13.15
N ARG A 525 35.16 6.34 -12.68
CA ARG A 525 33.73 6.70 -12.52
C ARG A 525 33.00 7.09 -13.83
N ASN A 526 33.47 6.57 -14.96
CA ASN A 526 32.86 6.73 -16.28
C ASN A 526 31.92 5.57 -16.68
N SER A 527 31.73 4.59 -15.79
CA SER A 527 30.83 3.45 -16.02
C SER A 527 29.36 3.86 -16.13
N HIS A 528 28.54 2.96 -16.70
CA HIS A 528 27.08 3.17 -16.80
C HIS A 528 26.43 3.37 -15.43
N PHE A 529 26.91 2.68 -14.40
CA PHE A 529 26.42 2.80 -13.02
C PHE A 529 26.56 4.24 -12.49
N PHE A 530 27.77 4.82 -12.55
CA PHE A 530 28.01 6.18 -12.07
C PHE A 530 27.26 7.24 -12.88
N LYS A 531 27.15 7.06 -14.21
CA LYS A 531 26.34 7.95 -15.06
C LYS A 531 24.86 7.93 -14.67
N PHE A 532 24.32 6.74 -14.42
CA PHE A 532 22.92 6.57 -14.00
C PHE A 532 22.67 7.22 -12.63
N LEU A 533 23.57 6.98 -11.66
CA LEU A 533 23.48 7.60 -10.34
C LEU A 533 23.61 9.13 -10.39
N ARG A 534 24.52 9.67 -11.19
CA ARG A 534 24.67 11.13 -11.35
C ARG A 534 23.38 11.76 -11.88
N HIS A 535 22.67 11.08 -12.78
CA HIS A 535 21.46 11.62 -13.39
C HIS A 535 20.22 11.44 -12.50
N PHE A 536 20.00 10.25 -11.92
CA PHE A 536 18.76 9.94 -11.19
C PHE A 536 18.90 9.96 -9.66
N GLY A 537 20.11 9.78 -9.12
CA GLY A 537 20.36 9.70 -7.68
C GLY A 537 20.11 11.02 -6.94
N GLY A 538 20.30 12.18 -7.56
CA GLY A 538 19.86 13.46 -6.95
C GLY A 538 18.35 13.67 -7.03
N ARG A 539 17.73 13.21 -8.13
CA ARG A 539 16.32 13.50 -8.47
C ARG A 539 15.33 12.64 -7.70
N TYR A 540 15.69 11.40 -7.39
CA TYR A 540 14.85 10.50 -6.61
C TYR A 540 14.44 11.05 -5.23
N PRO A 541 15.35 11.44 -4.32
CA PRO A 541 15.00 11.94 -2.98
C PRO A 541 14.21 13.24 -3.05
N ASP A 542 14.53 14.11 -4.01
CA ASP A 542 13.79 15.35 -4.25
C ASP A 542 12.36 15.05 -4.70
N LYS A 543 12.16 14.03 -5.53
CA LYS A 543 10.83 13.56 -5.91
C LYS A 543 10.06 12.99 -4.72
N LEU A 544 10.71 12.19 -3.85
CA LEU A 544 10.08 11.68 -2.64
C LEU A 544 9.64 12.82 -1.71
N GLN A 545 10.51 13.81 -1.52
CA GLN A 545 10.22 15.01 -0.74
C GLN A 545 9.06 15.80 -1.35
N GLY A 546 9.03 15.94 -2.69
CA GLY A 546 7.94 16.59 -3.42
C GLY A 546 6.59 15.89 -3.22
N ILE A 547 6.56 14.55 -3.21
CA ILE A 547 5.35 13.77 -2.92
C ILE A 547 4.85 14.04 -1.50
N LEU A 548 5.74 14.09 -0.50
CA LEU A 548 5.35 14.42 0.89
C LEU A 548 4.77 15.84 1.00
N ALA A 549 5.37 16.81 0.30
CA ALA A 549 4.84 18.18 0.27
C ALA A 549 3.47 18.25 -0.42
N LYS A 550 3.31 17.61 -1.58
CA LYS A 550 2.04 17.54 -2.32
C LYS A 550 0.95 16.87 -1.51
N PHE A 551 1.31 15.83 -0.75
CA PHE A 551 0.40 15.20 0.19
C PHE A 551 -0.14 16.19 1.23
N MET A 552 0.73 17.04 1.79
CA MET A 552 0.32 18.07 2.75
C MET A 552 -0.61 19.11 2.12
N GLU A 553 -0.37 19.53 0.87
CA GLU A 553 -1.30 20.39 0.13
C GLU A 553 -2.69 19.72 0.04
N CYS A 554 -2.72 18.43 -0.33
CA CYS A 554 -3.96 17.65 -0.41
C CYS A 554 -4.72 17.57 0.92
N THR A 555 -4.05 17.63 2.07
CA THR A 555 -4.71 17.55 3.39
C THR A 555 -5.63 18.72 3.72
N THR A 556 -5.49 19.83 3.01
CA THR A 556 -6.26 21.07 3.25
C THR A 556 -7.50 21.21 2.36
N ILE A 557 -7.65 20.32 1.40
CA ILE A 557 -8.67 20.38 0.35
C ILE A 557 -10.07 20.10 0.93
N LYS A 558 -11.11 20.61 0.29
CA LYS A 558 -12.51 20.32 0.64
C LYS A 558 -13.26 19.80 -0.59
N LEU A 559 -14.19 18.89 -0.36
CA LEU A 559 -15.08 18.34 -1.41
C LEU A 559 -16.51 18.39 -0.89
N GLY A 560 -17.44 19.01 -1.64
CA GLY A 560 -18.81 19.21 -1.19
C GLY A 560 -18.94 19.88 0.19
N GLY A 561 -18.04 20.80 0.54
CA GLY A 561 -17.99 21.46 1.86
C GLY A 561 -17.46 20.59 3.01
N ASN A 562 -17.19 19.31 2.77
CA ASN A 562 -16.57 18.41 3.74
C ASN A 562 -15.05 18.55 3.71
N ASN A 563 -14.42 18.62 4.89
CA ASN A 563 -12.96 18.61 4.99
C ASN A 563 -12.37 17.35 4.34
N TYR A 564 -11.12 17.42 3.88
CA TYR A 564 -10.38 16.25 3.42
C TYR A 564 -10.33 15.19 4.53
N ILE A 565 -11.03 14.08 4.32
CA ILE A 565 -11.00 12.90 5.20
C ILE A 565 -10.27 11.74 4.54
N ALA A 566 -9.96 11.85 3.25
CA ALA A 566 -8.96 10.99 2.61
C ALA A 566 -7.58 11.37 3.18
N PRO A 567 -6.63 10.44 3.23
CA PRO A 567 -6.07 9.73 2.11
C PRO A 567 -6.60 8.30 2.15
N VAL A 568 -6.67 7.64 1.02
CA VAL A 568 -7.05 6.23 1.02
C VAL A 568 -5.88 5.35 1.45
N ARG A 569 -6.14 4.13 1.92
CA ARG A 569 -5.10 3.17 2.34
C ARG A 569 -3.90 3.16 1.37
N PRO A 570 -4.06 3.03 0.04
CA PRO A 570 -2.91 3.04 -0.88
C PRO A 570 -2.04 4.30 -0.77
N ILE A 571 -2.63 5.50 -0.67
CA ILE A 571 -1.90 6.75 -0.51
C ILE A 571 -1.17 6.77 0.84
N VAL A 572 -1.85 6.39 1.92
CA VAL A 572 -1.25 6.36 3.26
C VAL A 572 -0.05 5.42 3.32
N MET A 573 -0.16 4.23 2.72
CA MET A 573 0.96 3.28 2.64
C MET A 573 2.11 3.87 1.81
N GLU A 574 1.80 4.55 0.71
CA GLU A 574 2.80 5.23 -0.11
C GLU A 574 3.56 6.29 0.69
N ILE A 575 2.88 7.14 1.48
CA ILE A 575 3.55 8.15 2.32
C ILE A 575 4.50 7.52 3.33
N VAL A 576 4.10 6.45 4.01
CA VAL A 576 5.01 5.71 4.90
C VAL A 576 6.19 5.15 4.14
N ASN A 577 5.97 4.64 2.91
CA ASN A 577 7.04 4.16 2.05
C ASN A 577 8.04 5.25 1.68
N GLN A 578 7.54 6.44 1.30
CA GLN A 578 8.40 7.57 0.94
C GLN A 578 9.24 8.03 2.12
N CYS A 579 8.65 8.12 3.32
CA CYS A 579 9.40 8.40 4.54
C CYS A 579 10.47 7.34 4.80
N LYS A 580 10.14 6.05 4.70
CA LYS A 580 11.09 4.94 4.86
C LYS A 580 12.28 5.09 3.90
N ASN A 581 12.02 5.38 2.63
CA ASN A 581 13.05 5.50 1.60
C ASN A 581 13.96 6.73 1.81
N ILE A 582 13.42 7.84 2.33
CA ILE A 582 14.21 9.02 2.71
C ILE A 582 15.15 8.70 3.89
N VAL A 583 14.70 7.94 4.90
CA VAL A 583 15.56 7.49 6.01
C VAL A 583 16.70 6.62 5.50
N GLU A 584 16.35 5.62 4.71
CA GLU A 584 17.28 4.70 4.06
C GLU A 584 18.32 5.45 3.21
N ASN A 585 17.89 6.46 2.45
CA ASN A 585 18.79 7.30 1.69
C ASN A 585 19.80 8.03 2.59
N ASN A 586 19.33 8.72 3.62
CA ASN A 586 20.20 9.47 4.52
C ASN A 586 21.20 8.56 5.23
N LEU A 587 20.81 7.32 5.55
CA LEU A 587 21.69 6.32 6.13
C LEU A 587 22.84 5.93 5.18
N ILE A 588 22.55 5.64 3.90
CA ILE A 588 23.61 5.35 2.91
C ILE A 588 24.56 6.53 2.81
N ARG A 589 24.01 7.73 2.68
CA ARG A 589 24.81 8.95 2.50
C ARG A 589 25.74 9.20 3.67
N LEU A 590 25.24 9.02 4.89
CA LEU A 590 26.03 9.14 6.11
C LEU A 590 27.21 8.15 6.10
N LYS A 591 27.01 6.92 5.65
CA LYS A 591 28.09 5.91 5.61
C LYS A 591 29.20 6.20 4.60
N ILE A 592 28.87 6.84 3.49
CA ILE A 592 29.83 7.04 2.39
C ILE A 592 30.54 8.38 2.50
N SER A 593 29.81 9.41 2.92
CA SER A 593 30.32 10.79 2.94
C SER A 593 30.48 11.37 4.34
N GLY A 594 30.09 10.64 5.40
CA GLY A 594 29.99 11.20 6.75
C GLY A 594 28.91 12.29 6.90
N SER A 595 28.15 12.58 5.84
CA SER A 595 27.21 13.69 5.78
C SER A 595 25.77 13.25 5.51
N LEU A 596 24.82 14.02 6.05
CA LEU A 596 23.40 13.88 5.76
C LEU A 596 22.98 14.71 4.53
N HIS A 597 21.76 14.50 4.04
CA HIS A 597 21.22 15.26 2.90
C HIS A 597 21.20 16.79 3.19
N PRO A 598 21.45 17.69 2.21
CA PRO A 598 21.42 19.14 2.44
C PRO A 598 20.07 19.61 2.95
N ASN A 599 18.99 19.01 2.44
CA ASN A 599 17.61 19.28 2.85
C ASN A 599 17.15 18.41 4.04
N PHE A 600 18.06 17.82 4.82
CA PHE A 600 17.72 16.89 5.91
C PHE A 600 16.72 17.48 6.91
N ASP A 601 16.94 18.72 7.36
CA ASP A 601 16.04 19.36 8.31
C ASP A 601 14.65 19.58 7.71
N LYS A 602 14.57 19.96 6.43
CA LYS A 602 13.30 20.09 5.70
C LYS A 602 12.59 18.75 5.53
N GLN A 603 13.32 17.68 5.24
CA GLN A 603 12.78 16.32 5.17
C GLN A 603 12.16 15.90 6.52
N ARG A 604 12.85 16.17 7.62
CA ARG A 604 12.36 15.89 8.97
C ARG A 604 11.12 16.72 9.34
N ASP A 605 11.09 17.99 8.98
CA ASP A 605 9.94 18.86 9.23
C ASP A 605 8.72 18.38 8.42
N LEU A 606 8.93 17.92 7.18
CA LEU A 606 7.89 17.29 6.37
C LEU A 606 7.38 15.98 6.99
N PHE A 607 8.24 15.12 7.55
CA PHE A 607 7.79 13.92 8.25
C PHE A 607 6.86 14.27 9.40
N THR A 608 7.22 15.29 10.18
CA THR A 608 6.42 15.76 11.32
C THR A 608 5.06 16.26 10.85
N GLN A 609 5.03 17.08 9.80
CA GLN A 609 3.79 17.57 9.19
C GLN A 609 2.92 16.42 8.64
N CYS A 610 3.50 15.47 7.91
CA CYS A 610 2.78 14.30 7.40
C CYS A 610 2.23 13.44 8.53
N ALA A 611 2.99 13.20 9.59
CA ALA A 611 2.54 12.45 10.75
C ALA A 611 1.36 13.14 11.46
N GLN A 612 1.43 14.46 11.64
CA GLN A 612 0.34 15.26 12.21
C GLN A 612 -0.90 15.23 11.32
N GLY A 613 -0.74 15.38 10.00
CA GLY A 613 -1.82 15.29 9.03
C GLY A 613 -2.52 13.92 9.10
N LEU A 614 -1.76 12.83 9.07
CA LEU A 614 -2.27 11.46 9.22
C LEU A 614 -3.02 11.26 10.54
N VAL A 615 -2.52 11.80 11.64
CA VAL A 615 -3.21 11.73 12.94
C VAL A 615 -4.50 12.56 12.93
N ALA A 616 -4.50 13.74 12.33
CA ALA A 616 -5.70 14.58 12.23
C ALA A 616 -6.84 13.92 11.45
N MET A 617 -6.49 13.05 10.48
CA MET A 617 -7.47 12.24 9.74
C MET A 617 -8.07 11.09 10.56
N SER A 618 -7.46 10.72 11.70
CA SER A 618 -7.91 9.62 12.53
C SER A 618 -9.11 10.00 13.41
N GLN A 619 -10.31 10.05 12.83
CA GLN A 619 -11.60 10.38 13.48
C GLN A 619 -11.56 11.67 14.31
N PRO A 620 -12.20 12.77 13.88
CA PRO A 620 -12.39 13.96 14.71
C PRO A 620 -12.84 13.56 16.13
N GLY A 621 -12.34 14.22 17.19
CA GLY A 621 -12.82 14.06 18.57
C GLY A 621 -12.46 12.77 19.31
N ASN A 622 -11.77 11.81 18.69
CA ASN A 622 -11.11 10.70 19.39
C ASN A 622 -9.64 11.02 19.64
N SER A 623 -9.08 10.56 20.76
CA SER A 623 -7.63 10.67 20.94
C SER A 623 -6.89 9.76 19.94
N PRO A 624 -5.72 10.17 19.43
CA PRO A 624 -4.93 9.37 18.48
C PRO A 624 -4.67 7.95 18.98
N GLU A 625 -4.45 7.82 20.29
CA GLU A 625 -4.24 6.55 21.00
C GLU A 625 -5.49 5.65 20.97
N THR A 626 -6.69 6.22 21.06
CA THR A 626 -7.95 5.47 20.95
C THR A 626 -8.15 4.95 19.53
N ALA A 627 -7.89 5.79 18.52
CA ALA A 627 -7.93 5.38 17.12
C ALA A 627 -6.89 4.29 16.81
N PHE A 628 -5.70 4.39 17.39
CA PHE A 628 -4.66 3.36 17.27
C PHE A 628 -5.13 2.01 17.83
N ARG A 629 -5.73 2.02 19.03
CA ARG A 629 -6.29 0.83 19.68
C ARG A 629 -7.45 0.22 18.92
N SER A 630 -8.24 1.00 18.19
CA SER A 630 -9.31 0.49 17.33
C SER A 630 -8.80 -0.08 15.99
N GLY A 631 -7.49 -0.03 15.73
CA GLY A 631 -6.90 -0.53 14.48
C GLY A 631 -6.98 0.46 13.32
N CYS A 632 -7.07 1.76 13.58
CA CYS A 632 -7.12 2.79 12.54
C CYS A 632 -5.78 2.87 11.76
N VAL A 633 -5.86 2.76 10.43
CA VAL A 633 -4.68 2.84 9.55
C VAL A 633 -4.02 4.22 9.61
N TYR A 634 -4.79 5.30 9.68
CA TYR A 634 -4.28 6.67 9.73
C TYR A 634 -3.41 6.92 10.97
N SER A 635 -3.95 6.59 12.15
CA SER A 635 -3.22 6.70 13.41
C SER A 635 -1.99 5.79 13.43
N ALA A 636 -2.11 4.57 12.89
CA ALA A 636 -0.99 3.64 12.78
C ALA A 636 0.14 4.20 11.91
N SER A 637 -0.19 4.70 10.72
CA SER A 637 0.78 5.29 9.81
C SER A 637 1.40 6.57 10.35
N GLY A 638 0.62 7.43 11.02
CA GLY A 638 1.15 8.60 11.71
C GLY A 638 2.18 8.22 12.78
N LYS A 639 1.87 7.21 13.61
CA LYS A 639 2.81 6.67 14.61
C LYS A 639 4.08 6.09 13.96
N MET A 640 3.96 5.44 12.80
CA MET A 640 5.10 4.93 12.05
C MET A 640 5.97 6.04 11.47
N VAL A 641 5.39 7.09 10.92
CA VAL A 641 6.15 8.26 10.42
C VAL A 641 6.87 8.96 11.57
N TYR A 642 6.25 9.08 12.75
CA TYR A 642 6.96 9.55 13.95
C TYR A 642 8.14 8.66 14.32
N GLY A 643 7.96 7.33 14.32
CA GLY A 643 9.07 6.41 14.57
C GLY A 643 10.22 6.52 13.55
N LEU A 644 9.92 6.84 12.29
CA LEU A 644 10.92 7.16 11.27
C LEU A 644 11.58 8.53 11.52
N CYS A 645 10.85 9.52 12.03
CA CYS A 645 11.39 10.82 12.43
C CYS A 645 12.38 10.67 13.60
N ASP A 646 12.10 9.80 14.57
CA ASP A 646 13.03 9.49 15.67
C ASP A 646 14.35 8.87 15.16
N LEU A 647 14.26 8.04 14.11
CA LEU A 647 15.45 7.51 13.45
C LEU A 647 16.24 8.59 12.73
N MET A 648 15.57 9.52 12.04
CA MET A 648 16.23 10.70 11.47
C MET A 648 16.96 11.48 12.57
N ASN A 649 16.32 11.78 13.69
CA ASN A 649 16.98 12.47 14.81
C ASN A 649 18.22 11.71 15.31
N SER A 650 18.14 10.38 15.39
CA SER A 650 19.29 9.54 15.74
C SER A 650 20.43 9.66 14.73
N LEU A 651 20.12 9.69 13.42
CA LEU A 651 21.11 9.92 12.36
C LEU A 651 21.75 11.31 12.46
N LYS A 652 20.99 12.35 12.83
CA LYS A 652 21.52 13.71 13.06
C LYS A 652 22.57 13.72 14.16
N VAL A 653 22.30 13.03 15.27
CA VAL A 653 23.24 12.90 16.39
C VAL A 653 24.49 12.10 15.98
N GLN A 654 24.33 11.03 15.20
CA GLN A 654 25.47 10.27 14.69
C GLN A 654 26.34 11.11 13.75
N ALA A 655 25.74 11.89 12.87
CA ALA A 655 26.47 12.75 11.94
C ALA A 655 27.25 13.87 12.65
N SER A 656 26.72 14.43 13.75
CA SER A 656 27.48 15.40 14.56
C SER A 656 28.67 14.75 15.24
N LEU A 657 28.53 13.53 15.77
CA LEU A 657 29.64 12.81 16.38
C LEU A 657 30.77 12.59 15.37
N VAL A 658 30.48 12.12 14.15
CA VAL A 658 31.51 11.91 13.10
C VAL A 658 32.31 13.18 12.83
N LYS A 659 31.65 14.36 12.77
CA LYS A 659 32.34 15.64 12.61
C LYS A 659 33.22 16.00 13.80
N ASP A 660 32.75 15.77 15.02
CA ASP A 660 33.53 16.03 16.24
C ASP A 660 34.77 15.12 16.33
N TRP A 661 34.70 13.89 15.80
CA TRP A 661 35.84 12.97 15.70
C TRP A 661 36.85 13.43 14.64
N ASP A 662 36.40 13.86 13.46
CA ASP A 662 37.28 14.40 12.41
C ASP A 662 37.97 15.69 12.89
N ASP A 663 37.25 16.56 13.60
CA ASP A 663 37.79 17.78 14.19
C ASP A 663 38.76 17.48 15.35
N ALA A 664 38.50 16.45 16.16
CA ALA A 664 39.41 16.03 17.24
C ALA A 664 40.67 15.33 16.74
N VAL A 665 40.58 14.55 15.65
CA VAL A 665 41.73 13.89 15.01
C VAL A 665 42.55 14.88 14.19
N GLY A 666 41.92 15.90 13.58
CA GLY A 666 42.59 17.01 12.90
C GLY A 666 43.49 17.87 13.80
N VAL A 667 43.35 17.77 15.12
CA VAL A 667 44.18 18.46 16.13
C VAL A 667 45.39 17.62 16.58
N VAL A 668 45.45 16.32 16.24
CA VAL A 668 46.56 15.44 16.62
C VAL A 668 47.31 14.99 15.37
N ASN A 669 48.45 15.66 15.08
CA ASN A 669 49.43 15.20 14.10
C ASN A 669 50.00 13.84 14.55
N LEU A 670 49.43 12.73 14.06
CA LEU A 670 50.02 11.40 14.17
C LEU A 670 50.88 11.10 12.92
N PRO A 671 52.05 10.45 13.08
CA PRO A 671 52.96 10.20 11.97
C PRO A 671 52.36 9.22 10.97
N THR A 672 52.60 9.50 9.70
CA THR A 672 52.33 8.66 8.54
C THR A 672 52.94 7.27 8.71
N GLY A 673 52.11 6.29 9.08
CA GLY A 673 52.50 4.89 9.11
C GLY A 673 51.51 4.06 9.90
N THR A 674 50.75 3.22 9.19
CA THR A 674 49.93 2.12 9.73
C THR A 674 48.86 2.50 10.75
N THR A 675 47.64 2.75 10.25
CA THR A 675 46.42 2.33 10.96
C THR A 675 45.34 2.11 9.92
N GLU A 676 44.92 0.85 9.76
CA GLU A 676 43.62 0.52 9.19
C GLU A 676 42.55 1.38 9.90
N PRO A 677 41.54 1.90 9.18
CA PRO A 677 40.41 2.52 9.84
C PRO A 677 39.80 1.49 10.80
N PRO A 678 39.43 1.86 12.05
CA PRO A 678 38.84 0.92 12.97
C PRO A 678 37.61 0.33 12.28
N ALA A 679 37.61 -0.99 12.14
CA ALA A 679 36.58 -1.74 11.44
C ALA A 679 35.21 -1.36 12.00
N MET A 680 34.49 -0.49 11.29
CA MET A 680 33.05 -0.39 11.45
C MET A 680 32.49 -1.71 10.94
N SER A 681 32.11 -2.55 11.90
CA SER A 681 31.26 -3.73 11.79
C SER A 681 30.55 -3.86 10.44
N THR A 682 30.86 -4.94 9.73
CA THR A 682 30.21 -5.33 8.48
C THR A 682 28.70 -5.42 8.68
N MET A 683 28.00 -4.35 8.31
CA MET A 683 26.55 -4.29 8.34
C MET A 683 26.02 -4.97 7.07
N GLN A 684 25.15 -5.96 7.22
CA GLN A 684 24.32 -6.48 6.14
C GLN A 684 23.09 -5.57 5.99
N PHE A 685 22.83 -5.16 4.76
CA PHE A 685 21.73 -4.29 4.39
C PHE A 685 20.70 -5.19 3.73
N SER A 686 19.44 -4.98 4.05
CA SER A 686 18.33 -5.66 3.40
C SER A 686 17.28 -4.63 3.05
N SER A 687 17.43 -3.94 1.93
CA SER A 687 16.36 -3.07 1.46
C SER A 687 16.39 -2.84 -0.04
N PHE A 688 15.20 -3.04 -0.62
CA PHE A 688 14.88 -2.96 -2.03
C PHE A 688 14.85 -1.51 -2.57
N GLU A 689 14.94 -0.49 -1.71
CA GLU A 689 14.68 0.92 -2.08
C GLU A 689 15.68 1.94 -1.49
N THR A 690 16.83 1.48 -1.01
CA THR A 690 17.86 2.33 -0.36
C THR A 690 18.76 2.98 -1.40
N TRP A 691 18.52 4.26 -1.74
CA TRP A 691 19.33 4.97 -2.73
C TRP A 691 19.53 6.43 -2.41
N ASN A 692 20.79 6.89 -2.38
CA ASN A 692 21.41 7.89 -3.28
C ASN A 692 22.91 8.01 -2.97
N LEU A 693 23.69 8.29 -4.01
CA LEU A 693 25.13 8.53 -3.93
C LEU A 693 25.52 9.69 -4.82
N TRP A 694 25.86 10.83 -4.21
CA TRP A 694 27.04 11.62 -4.57
C TRP A 694 27.30 12.70 -3.51
N PRO A 695 28.56 12.92 -3.07
CA PRO A 695 28.95 14.15 -2.39
C PRO A 695 28.98 15.29 -3.41
N TYR A 696 28.22 16.36 -3.22
CA TYR A 696 28.38 17.59 -4.03
C TYR A 696 29.87 17.97 -4.03
N PRO A 697 30.56 18.01 -5.19
CA PRO A 697 31.79 18.77 -5.28
C PRO A 697 31.36 20.23 -5.22
N ASP A 698 32.00 21.02 -4.37
CA ASP A 698 31.98 22.48 -4.43
C ASP A 698 32.13 22.93 -5.88
N MET A 699 31.06 23.44 -6.48
CA MET A 699 31.10 24.31 -7.65
C MET A 699 29.92 25.29 -7.56
N ASP A 700 30.25 26.49 -7.10
CA ASP A 700 29.57 27.77 -7.25
C ASP A 700 28.04 27.86 -7.07
N ARG A 701 27.68 28.55 -5.98
CA ARG A 701 26.53 29.45 -5.81
C ARG A 701 25.54 29.52 -6.98
N VAL A 702 24.64 28.55 -7.07
CA VAL A 702 23.28 28.80 -7.53
C VAL A 702 22.35 28.13 -6.51
N GLN A 703 21.84 28.92 -5.57
CA GLN A 703 20.72 28.50 -4.75
C GLN A 703 19.55 28.13 -5.67
N PRO A 704 18.93 26.95 -5.52
CA PRO A 704 17.68 26.66 -6.23
C PRO A 704 16.53 27.32 -5.46
N GLN A 705 16.40 28.65 -5.57
CA GLN A 705 15.25 29.37 -5.01
C GLN A 705 13.94 29.07 -5.77
N HIS A 706 13.99 28.33 -6.89
CA HIS A 706 12.84 28.01 -7.75
C HIS A 706 12.42 26.51 -7.76
N MET A 707 12.84 25.70 -6.79
CA MET A 707 12.61 24.23 -6.77
C MET A 707 11.15 23.78 -6.54
N PHE A 708 10.21 24.72 -6.36
CA PHE A 708 8.79 24.44 -6.09
C PHE A 708 7.86 24.84 -7.25
N ASP A 709 8.42 25.28 -8.37
CA ASP A 709 7.64 25.55 -9.57
C ASP A 709 7.62 24.31 -10.48
N TRP A 710 6.63 23.45 -10.25
CA TRP A 710 6.43 22.20 -10.99
C TRP A 710 5.87 22.42 -12.41
N SER A 711 5.72 23.67 -12.85
CA SER A 711 5.14 24.04 -14.14
C SER A 711 6.14 24.10 -15.31
N GLN A 712 7.44 23.89 -15.09
CA GLN A 712 8.45 24.08 -16.13
C GLN A 712 9.14 22.79 -16.60
N PRO A 713 9.10 22.47 -17.91
CA PRO A 713 9.92 21.40 -18.49
C PRO A 713 11.39 21.84 -18.52
N THR A 714 12.26 21.20 -17.73
CA THR A 714 13.70 21.43 -17.78
C THR A 714 14.27 21.01 -19.13
N THR A 715 14.59 22.00 -19.97
CA THR A 715 15.37 21.83 -21.19
C THR A 715 16.84 21.80 -20.81
N THR A 716 17.50 20.65 -20.96
CA THR A 716 18.97 20.59 -21.00
C THR A 716 19.37 19.79 -22.22
N GLY A 717 19.73 20.52 -23.28
CA GLY A 717 20.24 19.98 -24.53
C GLY A 717 21.69 19.53 -24.41
N PHE A 718 22.04 18.54 -25.23
CA PHE A 718 23.39 18.22 -25.66
C PHE A 718 23.37 18.02 -27.18
N PRO A 719 24.51 18.23 -27.86
CA PRO A 719 24.55 18.84 -29.18
C PRO A 719 24.07 17.89 -30.29
N GLU A 720 23.16 18.40 -31.11
CA GLU A 720 22.83 17.84 -32.41
C GLU A 720 24.00 18.03 -33.37
N THR A 721 24.37 16.97 -34.06
CA THR A 721 25.14 17.05 -35.31
C THR A 721 24.20 16.77 -36.48
N THR A 722 23.94 17.83 -37.27
CA THR A 722 23.67 17.89 -38.73
C THR A 722 22.50 17.08 -39.29
N ASP A 723 21.56 17.58 -40.09
CA ASP A 723 21.42 18.83 -40.85
C ASP A 723 19.95 18.96 -41.35
N PHE A 724 19.58 20.20 -41.72
CA PHE A 724 18.50 20.69 -42.59
C PHE A 724 17.25 21.36 -41.95
N PRO A 725 16.75 22.45 -42.58
CA PRO A 725 16.28 23.67 -41.93
C PRO A 725 14.74 23.77 -42.02
N VAL A 726 14.05 24.64 -41.30
CA VAL A 726 13.79 26.03 -41.72
C VAL A 726 13.04 26.72 -40.58
N ALA A 727 13.41 27.99 -40.40
CA ALA A 727 13.03 28.94 -39.36
C ALA A 727 11.52 29.16 -39.15
N PHE A 728 11.14 29.45 -37.91
CA PHE A 728 10.16 30.48 -37.60
C PHE A 728 10.67 31.38 -36.47
N SER A 729 10.89 32.64 -36.83
CA SER A 729 11.21 33.76 -35.93
C SER A 729 9.98 34.17 -35.11
N GLY A 730 10.23 34.69 -33.92
CA GLY A 730 9.24 34.94 -32.89
C GLY A 730 8.49 36.27 -32.96
N THR A 731 7.51 36.34 -32.05
CA THR A 731 7.09 37.49 -31.22
C THR A 731 6.93 38.86 -31.87
N THR A 732 5.73 39.44 -31.80
CA THR A 732 5.33 40.38 -30.72
C THR A 732 3.90 40.93 -30.94
N ALA A 733 3.31 41.30 -29.79
CA ALA A 733 2.06 41.98 -29.50
C ALA A 733 1.43 42.94 -30.53
N GLY A 734 0.09 43.04 -30.49
CA GLY A 734 -0.66 44.17 -31.00
C GLY A 734 -2.17 43.98 -30.87
N LEU A 735 -2.79 44.76 -29.97
CA LEU A 735 -4.24 45.01 -29.91
C LEU A 735 -4.75 45.54 -31.26
N ASP A 736 -5.89 45.07 -31.75
CA ASP A 736 -7.09 45.92 -31.87
C ASP A 736 -8.30 45.18 -32.47
N GLU A 737 -9.45 45.74 -32.11
CA GLU A 737 -10.83 45.41 -32.41
C GLU A 737 -11.15 45.26 -33.91
N ASN A 738 -12.02 44.29 -34.24
CA ASN A 738 -13.32 44.48 -34.93
C ASN A 738 -13.71 43.31 -35.84
N LEU A 739 -15.02 43.01 -35.80
CA LEU A 739 -15.87 42.41 -36.84
C LEU A 739 -15.88 40.86 -37.00
N LEU A 740 -16.90 40.27 -36.38
CA LEU A 740 -17.81 39.25 -36.97
C LEU A 740 -18.19 39.57 -38.45
N PRO A 741 -18.82 38.67 -39.26
CA PRO A 741 -19.21 37.25 -39.03
C PRO A 741 -19.12 36.28 -40.27
N PHE A 742 -19.50 35.01 -40.02
CA PHE A 742 -20.21 34.03 -40.87
C PHE A 742 -19.50 33.15 -41.93
N THR A 743 -19.90 31.85 -41.86
CA THR A 743 -20.08 30.81 -42.92
C THR A 743 -18.83 30.25 -43.61
N GLU A 744 -18.61 28.94 -43.78
CA GLU A 744 -19.44 27.72 -43.73
C GLU A 744 -18.80 26.60 -42.88
#